data_AF-A0AAD7HLC4-F1
#
_entry.id   AF-A0AAD7HLC4-F1
#
_cell.length_a   1.000
_cell.length_b   1.000
_cell.length_c   1.000
_cell.angle_alpha   90.00
_cell.angle_beta   90.00
_cell.angle_gamma   90.00
#
_symmetry.space_group_name_H-M   'P 1'
#
loop_
_entity.id
_entity.type
_entity.pdbx_description
1 polymer ?
#
loop_
_entity_poly.entity_id
_entity_poly.type
_entity_poly.pdbx_seq_one_letter_code
_entity_poly.pdbx_strand_id
1 'polypeptide(L)'
;MPVDVDVDLEPEADDLINGCIADQDPDRNFFKREDRTTAIRTKVYKRTVLLLWPRYNVRVTVGDIYDYACNALRNSVTLEPTEREEKLVNKLLACCRIRREEYKLPQVVQVLKECADRWNDVQVLLAALKTCGVDKNIDFMGVEGFVSAYQAFGWDALKEFYETAMKNDLSNGRRHALLARLARMAVEEDDAEVSVWCKEHAESVLRTLSKMDTAQIPWLVDLGLFCGGEFLRDVILPQLQIQSLNKTFWIPFVRRLQQSMRGITTTSPEVVSGLIVQRVSETARNLAAFPTKTSQNGYGSQKNSEAILVVIKFCVETNNQALCTDIFAKMRDAARLGKFDTVFPPWLYYAELCPALIQYARSIPTAGLDTIFQPFFVDVVDSLISAARTTTDGKAITACPLTEQHKSTIMIAARKAGGITILKQRLTADKLAGHDSGTLQALARSVVKEFPRQQMQDSTSLQAHSDFIVTLVRAAIDAFTTSSLTREALSADSSDQMMVLVKFCFELGAQSQCKHLLLRFVPPSAGSTIRQHVSGVLAPFLPILRHYLLGKDLDLQTEPYKTFAVEVIKSFAAKVMAQKPGEVVPVAKLQAFGCGACPECGMLRAFFMEDKPMISLARVQSIRAHLERQLGATRAWGVVWSTIRDRSPYSLQVTKPESMMGLGLWATNSQTGKKLLNSLGGQATQMRILGADYAWVHARIYGASNANALAPALRMNAPMPLANTTRSLNAPKRPAVAALSAVLVKKARTS
;
A
#
# COMPACT_ATOMS: atom_id res chain seq x y z
N MET A 1 27.90 42.08 14.68
CA MET A 1 28.81 42.93 13.88
C MET A 1 28.56 44.35 14.29
N PRO A 2 29.55 45.09 14.82
CA PRO A 2 29.40 46.52 15.01
C PRO A 2 29.19 47.16 13.65
N VAL A 3 28.20 48.05 13.57
CA VAL A 3 27.86 48.76 12.36
C VAL A 3 28.53 50.11 12.47
N ASP A 4 29.34 50.45 11.49
CA ASP A 4 29.77 51.83 11.28
C ASP A 4 28.56 52.61 10.74
N VAL A 5 27.61 52.90 11.62
CA VAL A 5 26.68 54.01 11.42
C VAL A 5 27.50 55.25 11.71
N ASP A 6 27.45 56.28 10.88
CA ASP A 6 28.21 57.51 11.15
C ASP A 6 27.79 58.10 12.52
N VAL A 7 28.68 58.09 13.51
CA VAL A 7 28.39 58.40 14.91
C VAL A 7 28.97 59.75 15.32
N ASP A 8 28.14 60.80 15.24
CA ASP A 8 28.22 62.03 16.07
C ASP A 8 27.38 61.90 17.37
N LEU A 9 27.41 60.74 18.03
CA LEU A 9 26.85 60.56 19.38
C LEU A 9 28.02 60.26 20.30
N GLU A 10 28.58 61.29 20.91
CA GLU A 10 29.48 61.11 22.04
C GLU A 10 28.63 60.70 23.26
N PRO A 11 28.97 59.61 23.98
CA PRO A 11 28.30 59.30 25.24
C PRO A 11 28.54 60.44 26.24
N GLU A 12 27.49 60.90 26.92
CA GLU A 12 27.60 61.98 27.91
C GLU A 12 28.00 61.44 29.29
N ALA A 13 28.47 62.32 30.17
CA ALA A 13 28.86 61.97 31.54
C ALA A 13 27.73 61.29 32.33
N ASP A 14 26.48 61.59 32.02
CA ASP A 14 25.30 60.99 32.68
C ASP A 14 24.99 59.57 32.16
N ASP A 15 25.54 59.17 31.02
CA ASP A 15 25.54 57.77 30.56
C ASP A 15 26.62 56.93 31.25
N LEU A 16 27.51 57.59 32.00
CA LEU A 16 28.68 57.01 32.65
C LEU A 16 28.46 57.03 34.17
N ILE A 17 28.05 55.90 34.73
CA ILE A 17 27.94 55.73 36.18
C ILE A 17 29.34 55.85 36.79
N ASN A 18 29.61 56.93 37.52
CA ASN A 18 30.86 57.14 38.25
C ASN A 18 31.00 56.11 39.39
N GLY A 19 32.04 55.29 39.33
CA GLY A 19 32.40 54.28 40.34
C GLY A 19 33.91 54.04 40.40
N CYS A 20 34.40 53.70 41.59
CA CYS A 20 35.83 53.56 41.90
C CYS A 20 36.50 52.37 41.18
N ILE A 21 37.78 52.55 40.85
CA ILE A 21 38.62 51.58 40.11
C ILE A 21 38.92 50.35 40.98
N ALA A 22 38.52 49.18 40.50
CA ALA A 22 39.17 47.92 40.87
C ALA A 22 39.44 47.12 39.58
N ASP A 23 40.71 46.91 39.28
CA ASP A 23 41.21 46.07 38.18
C ASP A 23 40.66 44.66 38.32
N GLN A 24 39.67 44.31 37.50
CA GLN A 24 39.18 42.95 37.39
C GLN A 24 39.06 42.58 35.91
N ASP A 25 39.47 41.34 35.57
CA ASP A 25 39.36 40.79 34.23
C ASP A 25 37.90 40.74 33.74
N PRO A 26 37.63 40.85 32.43
CA PRO A 26 36.28 40.66 31.88
C PRO A 26 35.73 39.29 32.21
N ASP A 27 34.42 39.19 32.46
CA ASP A 27 33.76 37.91 32.69
C ASP A 27 33.94 36.95 31.50
N ARG A 28 34.01 37.50 30.28
CA ARG A 28 34.38 36.76 29.07
C ARG A 28 35.20 37.63 28.13
N ASN A 29 36.22 37.06 27.51
CA ASN A 29 37.06 37.73 26.52
C ASN A 29 37.20 36.84 25.27
N PHE A 30 36.75 37.35 24.14
CA PHE A 30 36.84 36.68 22.85
C PHE A 30 37.72 37.51 21.91
N PHE A 31 38.51 36.82 21.09
CA PHE A 31 39.28 37.46 20.03
C PHE A 31 39.00 36.71 18.73
N LYS A 32 38.52 37.44 17.74
CA LYS A 32 38.24 36.93 16.40
C LYS A 32 38.97 37.79 15.39
N ARG A 33 39.91 37.19 14.66
CA ARG A 33 40.57 37.85 13.53
C ARG A 33 39.64 37.76 12.31
N GLU A 34 39.27 38.89 11.72
CA GLU A 34 38.44 38.89 10.50
C GLU A 34 39.29 38.79 9.24
N ASP A 35 40.44 39.48 9.21
CA ASP A 35 41.41 39.41 8.11
C ASP A 35 42.86 39.70 8.58
N ARG A 36 43.79 39.95 7.65
CA ARG A 36 45.20 40.23 7.99
C ARG A 36 45.39 41.55 8.75
N THR A 37 44.53 42.52 8.53
CA THR A 37 44.58 43.90 9.03
C THR A 37 43.55 44.21 10.11
N THR A 38 42.51 43.39 10.26
CA THR A 38 41.33 43.66 11.09
C THR A 38 41.11 42.51 12.07
N ALA A 39 40.94 42.85 13.35
CA ALA A 39 40.58 41.90 14.39
C ALA A 39 39.55 42.51 15.35
N ILE A 40 38.57 41.69 15.73
CA ILE A 40 37.55 42.03 16.71
C ILE A 40 37.93 41.41 18.05
N ARG A 41 37.99 42.24 19.08
CA ARG A 41 38.11 41.78 20.47
C ARG A 41 36.82 42.11 21.20
N THR A 42 36.15 41.09 21.73
CA THR A 42 34.91 41.23 22.49
C THR A 42 35.21 40.95 23.95
N LYS A 43 35.10 41.98 24.79
CA LYS A 43 35.14 41.83 26.25
C LYS A 43 33.72 42.01 26.80
N VAL A 44 33.26 41.04 27.59
CA VAL A 44 31.95 41.05 28.22
C VAL A 44 32.15 41.29 29.71
N TYR A 45 31.45 42.29 30.23
CA TYR A 45 31.40 42.61 31.65
C TYR A 45 29.94 42.60 32.09
N LYS A 46 29.63 41.89 33.18
CA LYS A 46 28.30 41.83 33.82
C LYS A 46 28.16 42.83 34.98
N ARG A 47 29.09 43.79 35.05
CA ARG A 47 29.23 44.81 36.09
C ARG A 47 29.42 46.18 35.47
N THR A 48 29.27 47.24 36.26
CA THR A 48 29.65 48.61 35.86
C THR A 48 31.14 48.65 35.48
N VAL A 49 31.45 49.28 34.35
CA VAL A 49 32.83 49.41 33.86
C VAL A 49 33.15 50.85 33.53
N LEU A 50 34.36 51.29 33.93
CA LEU A 50 34.97 52.51 33.45
C LEU A 50 35.86 52.17 32.26
N LEU A 51 35.58 52.79 31.11
CA LEU A 51 36.36 52.62 29.90
C LEU A 51 37.26 53.85 29.73
N LEU A 52 38.57 53.64 29.77
CA LEU A 52 39.59 54.68 29.56
C LEU A 52 40.29 54.42 28.23
N TRP A 53 40.34 55.43 27.35
CA TRP A 53 41.01 55.32 26.06
C TRP A 53 41.73 56.63 25.69
N PRO A 54 42.78 56.58 24.85
CA PRO A 54 43.52 57.76 24.44
C PRO A 54 42.66 58.70 23.58
N ARG A 55 42.89 60.01 23.71
CA ARG A 55 42.10 61.09 23.09
C ARG A 55 42.13 61.10 21.55
N TYR A 56 42.98 60.30 20.91
CA TYR A 56 43.16 60.29 19.45
C TYR A 56 42.93 58.89 18.88
N ASN A 57 42.22 58.83 17.75
CA ASN A 57 42.01 57.64 16.90
C ASN A 57 41.18 56.47 17.48
N VAL A 58 40.27 56.72 18.42
CA VAL A 58 39.29 55.71 18.87
C VAL A 58 37.88 56.24 18.66
N ARG A 59 37.10 55.58 17.79
CA ARG A 59 35.66 55.83 17.64
C ARG A 59 34.91 54.91 18.60
N VAL A 60 34.21 55.48 19.57
CA VAL A 60 33.32 54.72 20.46
C VAL A 60 31.92 54.76 19.88
N THR A 61 31.37 53.59 19.62
CA THR A 61 30.01 53.45 19.12
C THR A 61 29.20 52.60 20.08
N VAL A 62 27.92 52.91 20.19
CA VAL A 62 26.99 52.11 20.96
C VAL A 62 26.61 50.89 20.11
N GLY A 63 26.76 49.69 20.67
CA GLY A 63 26.59 48.43 19.95
C GLY A 63 25.18 48.26 19.36
N ASP A 64 24.18 48.15 20.23
CA ASP A 64 22.78 48.07 19.82
C ASP A 64 22.12 49.44 20.01
N ILE A 65 22.14 50.22 18.94
CA ILE A 65 21.52 51.54 18.89
C ILE A 65 20.02 51.49 19.23
N TYR A 66 19.33 50.39 18.94
CA TYR A 66 17.91 50.25 19.27
C TYR A 66 17.72 50.28 20.78
N ASP A 67 18.38 49.38 21.51
CA ASP A 67 18.19 49.26 22.94
C ASP A 67 18.65 50.51 23.68
N TYR A 68 19.80 51.07 23.29
CA TYR A 68 20.32 52.27 23.92
C TYR A 68 19.45 53.49 23.66
N ALA A 69 19.10 53.79 22.40
CA ALA A 69 18.29 54.97 22.10
C ALA A 69 16.89 54.81 22.70
N CYS A 70 16.28 53.63 22.61
CA CYS A 70 14.99 53.35 23.26
C CYS A 70 15.06 53.56 24.77
N ASN A 71 16.12 53.09 25.44
CA ASN A 71 16.26 53.25 26.88
C ASN A 71 16.52 54.70 27.29
N ALA A 72 17.41 55.41 26.58
CA ALA A 72 17.72 56.81 26.84
C ALA A 72 16.48 57.70 26.66
N LEU A 73 15.76 57.55 25.55
CA LEU A 73 14.54 58.30 25.25
C LEU A 73 13.39 57.98 26.22
N ARG A 74 13.25 56.71 26.60
CA ARG A 74 12.22 56.29 27.59
C ARG A 74 12.47 56.89 28.97
N ASN A 75 13.73 56.99 29.41
CA ASN A 75 14.09 57.52 30.72
C ASN A 75 14.16 59.05 30.78
N SER A 76 14.10 59.72 29.63
CA SER A 76 14.02 61.18 29.59
C SER A 76 12.72 61.69 30.24
N VAL A 77 12.83 62.88 30.86
CA VAL A 77 11.72 63.62 31.46
C VAL A 77 11.56 65.02 30.85
N THR A 78 12.28 65.31 29.76
CA THR A 78 12.26 66.63 29.11
C THR A 78 10.92 66.85 28.42
N LEU A 79 10.35 68.04 28.59
CA LEU A 79 9.08 68.42 27.93
C LEU A 79 9.28 68.96 26.50
N GLU A 80 10.53 69.27 26.14
CA GLU A 80 10.94 69.66 24.79
C GLU A 80 12.17 68.83 24.41
N PRO A 81 12.34 68.44 23.14
CA PRO A 81 13.47 67.63 22.71
C PRO A 81 14.76 68.42 22.86
N THR A 82 15.71 67.87 23.61
CA THR A 82 17.09 68.36 23.60
C THR A 82 17.78 67.96 22.29
N GLU A 83 18.85 68.67 21.92
CA GLU A 83 19.65 68.35 20.73
C GLU A 83 20.10 66.88 20.72
N ARG A 84 20.42 66.34 21.91
CA ARG A 84 20.80 64.94 22.08
C ARG A 84 19.65 63.98 21.78
N GLU A 85 18.47 64.25 22.30
CA GLU A 85 17.29 63.43 22.08
C GLU A 85 16.86 63.45 20.61
N GLU A 86 16.93 64.61 19.97
CA GLU A 86 16.67 64.75 18.54
C GLU A 86 17.66 63.91 17.72
N LYS A 87 18.96 63.93 18.07
CA LYS A 87 19.97 63.05 17.47
C LYS A 87 19.65 61.56 17.68
N LEU A 88 19.18 61.17 18.87
CA LEU A 88 18.78 59.79 19.17
C LEU A 88 17.58 59.36 18.34
N VAL A 89 16.54 60.19 18.25
CA VAL A 89 15.36 59.95 17.41
C VAL A 89 15.77 59.78 15.94
N ASN A 90 16.51 60.74 15.39
CA ASN A 90 16.95 60.71 13.99
C ASN A 90 17.79 59.47 13.67
N LYS A 91 18.67 59.06 14.59
CA LYS A 91 19.46 57.84 14.43
C LYS A 91 18.61 56.59 14.53
N LEU A 92 17.66 56.53 15.46
CA LEU A 92 16.75 55.40 15.58
C LEU A 92 15.90 55.23 14.32
N LEU A 93 15.40 56.33 13.76
CA LEU A 93 14.71 56.35 12.47
C LEU A 93 15.62 55.90 11.32
N ALA A 94 16.84 56.43 11.24
CA ALA A 94 17.81 56.02 10.22
C ALA A 94 18.12 54.51 10.31
N CYS A 95 18.28 53.99 11.52
CA CYS A 95 18.49 52.56 11.76
C CYS A 95 17.29 51.73 11.32
N CYS A 96 16.05 52.17 11.59
CA CYS A 96 14.84 51.50 11.09
C CYS A 96 14.78 51.46 9.56
N ARG A 97 15.30 52.49 8.87
CA ARG A 97 15.37 52.52 7.38
C ARG A 97 16.41 51.57 6.83
N ILE A 98 17.60 51.52 7.44
CA ILE A 98 18.75 50.75 6.93
C ILE A 98 18.66 49.27 7.35
N ARG A 99 18.22 49.00 8.58
CA ARG A 99 18.21 47.68 9.22
C ARG A 99 16.86 47.40 9.85
N ARG A 100 15.92 46.97 9.03
CA ARG A 100 14.56 46.68 9.49
C ARG A 100 14.50 45.38 10.29
N GLU A 101 14.76 45.47 11.59
CA GLU A 101 14.61 44.36 12.55
C GLU A 101 13.16 44.32 13.04
N GLU A 102 12.28 43.60 12.32
CA GLU A 102 10.83 43.62 12.54
C GLU A 102 10.39 43.37 13.99
N TYR A 103 11.12 42.53 14.73
CA TYR A 103 10.81 42.23 16.13
C TYR A 103 11.10 43.38 17.11
N LYS A 104 11.94 44.35 16.73
CA LYS A 104 12.24 45.55 17.54
C LYS A 104 11.36 46.75 17.19
N LEU A 105 10.76 46.77 16.01
CA LEU A 105 9.96 47.91 15.54
C LEU A 105 8.81 48.29 16.49
N PRO A 106 8.06 47.35 17.11
CA PRO A 106 7.01 47.73 18.05
C PRO A 106 7.55 48.52 19.25
N GLN A 107 8.72 48.14 19.77
CA GLN A 107 9.35 48.84 20.88
C GLN A 107 9.80 50.25 20.47
N VAL A 108 10.37 50.40 19.28
CA VAL A 108 10.78 51.70 18.74
C VAL A 108 9.58 52.63 18.55
N VAL A 109 8.52 52.12 17.91
CA VAL A 109 7.29 52.88 17.68
C VAL A 109 6.69 53.34 19.01
N GLN A 110 6.65 52.47 20.01
CA GLN A 110 6.15 52.80 21.34
C GLN A 110 6.97 53.92 22.01
N VAL A 111 8.30 53.83 21.99
CA VAL A 111 9.16 54.87 22.60
C VAL A 111 9.04 56.20 21.85
N LEU A 112 9.06 56.18 20.52
CA LEU A 112 8.95 57.41 19.74
C LEU A 112 7.57 58.05 19.85
N LYS A 113 6.52 57.25 20.02
CA LYS A 113 5.18 57.74 20.38
C LYS A 113 5.19 58.41 21.75
N GLU A 114 5.75 57.78 22.77
CA GLU A 114 5.86 58.36 24.12
C GLU A 114 6.65 59.69 24.11
N CYS A 115 7.73 59.77 23.32
CA CYS A 115 8.46 61.02 23.10
C CYS A 115 7.60 62.08 22.40
N ALA A 116 6.93 61.71 21.31
CA ALA A 116 6.05 62.63 20.60
C ALA A 116 4.91 63.15 21.49
N ASP A 117 4.28 62.27 22.28
CA ASP A 117 3.23 62.63 23.23
C ASP A 117 3.78 63.61 24.28
N ARG A 118 4.98 63.33 24.82
CA ARG A 118 5.65 64.16 25.84
C ARG A 118 6.02 65.54 25.32
N TRP A 119 6.51 65.62 24.08
CA TRP A 119 6.95 66.86 23.44
C TRP A 119 5.85 67.59 22.68
N ASN A 120 4.65 67.00 22.62
CA ASN A 120 3.55 67.45 21.78
C ASN A 120 3.97 67.66 20.30
N ASP A 121 4.81 66.76 19.78
CA ASP A 121 5.37 66.84 18.42
C ASP A 121 4.85 65.71 17.52
N VAL A 122 3.79 66.02 16.77
CA VAL A 122 3.18 65.08 15.82
C VAL A 122 4.10 64.71 14.65
N GLN A 123 5.08 65.55 14.31
CA GLN A 123 6.00 65.27 13.19
C GLN A 123 6.97 64.14 13.55
N VAL A 124 7.43 64.10 14.81
CA VAL A 124 8.22 62.97 15.33
C VAL A 124 7.41 61.67 15.25
N LEU A 125 6.14 61.71 15.65
CA LEU A 125 5.26 60.54 15.54
C LEU A 125 5.10 60.12 14.07
N LEU A 126 4.67 61.00 13.17
CA LEU A 126 4.46 60.67 11.76
C LEU A 126 5.73 60.14 11.08
N ALA A 127 6.89 60.71 11.40
CA ALA A 127 8.17 60.23 10.93
C ALA A 127 8.46 58.80 11.43
N ALA A 128 8.17 58.52 12.70
CA ALA A 128 8.31 57.19 13.29
C ALA A 128 7.36 56.16 12.65
N LEU A 129 6.08 56.51 12.52
CA LEU A 129 5.06 55.62 11.97
C LEU A 129 5.37 55.24 10.51
N LYS A 130 5.73 56.23 9.68
CA LYS A 130 6.10 56.01 8.27
C LYS A 130 7.41 55.22 8.15
N THR A 131 8.41 55.54 8.96
CA THR A 131 9.73 54.92 8.89
C THR A 131 9.71 53.46 9.36
N CYS A 132 8.97 53.16 10.43
CA CYS A 132 8.79 51.79 10.93
C CYS A 132 7.82 50.98 10.06
N GLY A 133 7.08 51.65 9.16
CA GLY A 133 6.11 51.05 8.26
C GLY A 133 4.84 50.59 8.98
N VAL A 134 4.41 51.35 9.98
CA VAL A 134 3.14 51.16 10.70
C VAL A 134 1.95 51.33 9.75
N ASP A 135 2.11 52.14 8.70
CA ASP A 135 1.13 52.26 7.61
C ASP A 135 0.85 50.92 6.93
N LYS A 136 1.80 49.98 6.92
CA LYS A 136 1.63 48.65 6.32
C LYS A 136 1.27 47.57 7.33
N ASN A 137 1.46 47.85 8.62
CA ASN A 137 1.20 46.92 9.71
C ASN A 137 0.85 47.68 11.00
N ILE A 138 -0.45 47.87 11.20
CA ILE A 138 -1.07 48.51 12.36
C ILE A 138 -0.62 47.84 13.67
N ASP A 139 -0.28 46.56 13.64
CA ASP A 139 0.14 45.79 14.81
C ASP A 139 1.41 46.31 15.48
N PHE A 140 2.28 47.01 14.74
CA PHE A 140 3.49 47.60 15.30
C PHE A 140 3.20 48.68 16.34
N MET A 141 2.10 49.41 16.18
CA MET A 141 1.65 50.40 17.16
C MET A 141 0.51 49.84 18.04
N GLY A 142 -0.24 48.86 17.51
CA GLY A 142 -1.43 48.31 18.14
C GLY A 142 -2.63 49.27 18.06
N VAL A 143 -3.83 48.73 18.21
CA VAL A 143 -5.09 49.50 18.10
C VAL A 143 -5.15 50.62 19.14
N GLU A 144 -4.79 50.36 20.40
CA GLU A 144 -4.80 51.39 21.47
C GLU A 144 -3.70 52.45 21.25
N GLY A 145 -2.60 52.10 20.57
CA GLY A 145 -1.57 53.06 20.21
C GLY A 145 -2.11 54.10 19.22
N PHE A 146 -2.84 53.66 18.19
CA PHE A 146 -3.55 54.58 17.29
C PHE A 146 -4.58 55.43 18.06
N VAL A 147 -5.44 54.83 18.89
CA VAL A 147 -6.46 55.59 19.63
C VAL A 147 -5.82 56.68 20.49
N SER A 148 -4.77 56.34 21.25
CA SER A 148 -4.08 57.32 22.10
C SER A 148 -3.36 58.41 21.30
N ALA A 149 -2.83 58.13 20.10
CA ALA A 149 -2.27 59.17 19.25
C ALA A 149 -3.35 60.13 18.72
N TYR A 150 -4.52 59.60 18.34
CA TYR A 150 -5.68 60.42 17.98
C TYR A 150 -6.08 61.36 19.12
N GLN A 151 -6.16 60.86 20.35
CA GLN A 151 -6.49 61.66 21.52
C GLN A 151 -5.42 62.73 21.84
N ALA A 152 -4.15 62.42 21.61
CA ALA A 152 -3.04 63.32 21.89
C ALA A 152 -2.91 64.47 20.86
N PHE A 153 -3.07 64.16 19.56
CA PHE A 153 -2.74 65.11 18.49
C PHE A 153 -3.95 65.61 17.68
N GLY A 154 -5.14 65.05 17.93
CA GLY A 154 -6.35 65.37 17.18
C GLY A 154 -6.43 64.71 15.80
N TRP A 155 -7.62 64.75 15.22
CA TRP A 155 -7.92 64.07 13.95
C TRP A 155 -7.19 64.69 12.75
N ASP A 156 -7.24 66.01 12.61
CA ASP A 156 -6.72 66.74 11.44
C ASP A 156 -5.25 66.41 11.15
N ALA A 157 -4.44 66.26 12.19
CA ALA A 157 -3.01 65.99 12.05
C ALA A 157 -2.70 64.54 11.61
N LEU A 158 -3.62 63.59 11.86
CA LEU A 158 -3.39 62.16 11.68
C LEU A 158 -4.23 61.54 10.55
N LYS A 159 -5.27 62.22 10.07
CA LYS A 159 -6.23 61.72 9.07
C LYS A 159 -5.57 61.06 7.86
N GLU A 160 -4.63 61.75 7.20
CA GLU A 160 -3.93 61.22 6.01
C GLU A 160 -3.16 59.93 6.31
N PHE A 161 -2.54 59.86 7.49
CA PHE A 161 -1.83 58.66 7.93
C PHE A 161 -2.80 57.50 8.18
N TYR A 162 -3.95 57.75 8.81
CA TYR A 162 -4.96 56.72 9.09
C TYR A 162 -5.57 56.17 7.80
N GLU A 163 -5.86 57.03 6.83
CA GLU A 163 -6.30 56.63 5.49
C GLU A 163 -5.26 55.74 4.80
N THR A 164 -3.98 56.15 4.88
CA THR A 164 -2.87 55.37 4.33
C THR A 164 -2.75 54.01 5.03
N ALA A 165 -2.86 53.97 6.37
CA ALA A 165 -2.79 52.75 7.17
C ALA A 165 -3.95 51.78 6.85
N MET A 166 -5.17 52.30 6.71
CA MET A 166 -6.36 51.51 6.32
C MET A 166 -6.23 50.91 4.92
N LYS A 167 -5.58 51.63 4.00
CA LYS A 167 -5.35 51.17 2.64
C LYS A 167 -4.25 50.11 2.56
N ASN A 168 -3.19 50.27 3.34
CA ASN A 168 -1.95 49.50 3.19
C ASN A 168 -1.86 48.28 4.13
N ASP A 169 -2.60 48.22 5.24
CA ASP A 169 -2.58 47.04 6.13
C ASP A 169 -3.24 45.81 5.46
N LEU A 170 -2.53 44.69 5.49
CA LEU A 170 -2.96 43.44 4.87
C LEU A 170 -3.96 42.63 5.72
N SER A 171 -4.11 42.95 7.01
CA SER A 171 -5.01 42.27 7.94
C SER A 171 -6.36 42.95 8.02
N ASN A 172 -7.36 42.29 7.43
CA ASN A 172 -8.75 42.73 7.50
C ASN A 172 -9.26 42.86 8.95
N GLY A 173 -8.89 41.90 9.81
CA GLY A 173 -9.28 41.90 11.21
C GLY A 173 -8.71 43.09 12.00
N ARG A 174 -7.45 43.48 11.76
CA ARG A 174 -6.84 44.64 12.42
C ARG A 174 -7.45 45.95 11.96
N ARG A 175 -7.65 46.12 10.64
CA ARG A 175 -8.34 47.30 10.08
C ARG A 175 -9.72 47.47 10.70
N HIS A 176 -10.50 46.39 10.75
CA HIS A 176 -11.82 46.40 11.37
C HIS A 176 -11.77 46.69 12.88
N ALA A 177 -10.82 46.09 13.62
CA ALA A 177 -10.66 46.32 15.05
C ALA A 177 -10.30 47.78 15.38
N LEU A 178 -9.42 48.39 14.57
CA LEU A 178 -9.06 49.79 14.71
C LEU A 178 -10.26 50.70 14.44
N LEU A 179 -11.00 50.48 13.35
CA LEU A 179 -12.20 51.26 13.04
C LEU A 179 -13.28 51.12 14.12
N ALA A 180 -13.52 49.91 14.62
CA ALA A 180 -14.50 49.69 15.69
C ALA A 180 -14.11 50.39 17.00
N ARG A 181 -12.81 50.44 17.32
CA ARG A 181 -12.33 51.12 18.52
C ARG A 181 -12.35 52.64 18.37
N LEU A 182 -11.91 53.17 17.22
CA LEU A 182 -11.97 54.60 16.91
C LEU A 182 -13.40 55.10 16.86
N ALA A 183 -14.33 54.36 16.25
CA ALA A 183 -15.75 54.75 16.23
C ALA A 183 -16.33 54.89 17.63
N ARG A 184 -15.96 53.98 18.55
CA ARG A 184 -16.39 54.08 19.95
C ARG A 184 -15.79 55.31 20.63
N MET A 185 -14.51 55.57 20.41
CA MET A 185 -13.83 56.74 20.97
C MET A 185 -14.44 58.05 20.44
N ALA A 186 -14.71 58.12 19.15
CA ALA A 186 -15.33 59.28 18.51
C ALA A 186 -16.72 59.59 19.11
N VAL A 187 -17.51 58.56 19.44
CA VAL A 187 -18.79 58.75 20.15
C VAL A 187 -18.57 59.24 21.59
N GLU A 188 -17.55 58.74 22.29
CA GLU A 188 -17.20 59.17 23.65
C GLU A 188 -16.71 60.64 23.70
N GLU A 189 -16.05 61.11 22.64
CA GLU A 189 -15.53 62.49 22.51
C GLU A 189 -16.46 63.46 21.74
N ASP A 190 -17.64 62.99 21.30
CA ASP A 190 -18.59 63.75 20.47
C ASP A 190 -17.98 64.27 19.14
N ASP A 191 -17.05 63.49 18.58
CA ASP A 191 -16.39 63.77 17.30
C ASP A 191 -17.20 63.18 16.13
N ALA A 192 -18.04 64.03 15.56
CA ALA A 192 -18.89 63.68 14.42
C ALA A 192 -18.08 63.35 13.16
N GLU A 193 -16.93 64.00 12.93
CA GLU A 193 -16.12 63.78 11.72
C GLU A 193 -15.51 62.37 11.75
N VAL A 194 -14.86 61.99 12.86
CA VAL A 194 -14.25 60.66 13.00
C VAL A 194 -15.32 59.57 12.99
N SER A 195 -16.49 59.83 13.57
CA SER A 195 -17.62 58.90 13.54
C SER A 195 -18.10 58.61 12.11
N VAL A 196 -18.25 59.66 11.28
CA VAL A 196 -18.62 59.51 9.86
C VAL A 196 -17.51 58.79 9.09
N TRP A 197 -16.26 59.20 9.28
CA TRP A 197 -15.10 58.57 8.63
C TRP A 197 -15.00 57.07 8.96
N CYS A 198 -15.16 56.70 10.23
CA CYS A 198 -15.13 55.30 10.66
C CYS A 198 -16.25 54.48 10.02
N LYS A 199 -17.45 55.03 9.88
CA LYS A 199 -18.59 54.35 9.24
C LYS A 199 -18.32 54.10 7.75
N GLU A 200 -17.84 55.11 7.03
CA GLU A 200 -17.50 55.01 5.61
C GLU A 200 -16.39 53.98 5.37
N HIS A 201 -15.34 54.02 6.21
CA HIS A 201 -14.20 53.12 6.08
C HIS A 201 -14.53 51.70 6.56
N ALA A 202 -15.41 51.52 7.55
CA ALA A 202 -15.88 50.20 7.95
C ALA A 202 -16.58 49.50 6.78
N GLU A 203 -17.49 50.19 6.08
CA GLU A 203 -18.13 49.63 4.90
C GLU A 203 -17.12 49.37 3.76
N SER A 204 -16.21 50.31 3.53
CA SER A 204 -15.16 50.17 2.51
C SER A 204 -14.24 48.96 2.76
N VAL A 205 -13.77 48.75 3.99
CA VAL A 205 -12.92 47.62 4.37
C VAL A 205 -13.63 46.29 4.14
N LEU A 206 -14.93 46.21 4.46
CA LEU A 206 -15.72 45.00 4.23
C LEU A 206 -15.97 44.73 2.74
N ARG A 207 -15.95 45.76 1.88
CA ARG A 207 -16.08 45.66 0.42
C ARG A 207 -14.74 45.51 -0.31
N THR A 208 -13.61 45.69 0.38
CA THR A 208 -12.25 45.64 -0.17
C THR A 208 -11.33 44.78 0.69
N LEU A 209 -11.67 43.50 0.80
CA LEU A 209 -10.90 42.54 1.57
C LEU A 209 -9.50 42.36 0.97
N SER A 210 -8.48 42.54 1.81
CA SER A 210 -7.11 42.13 1.56
C SER A 210 -7.02 40.61 1.44
N LYS A 211 -5.86 40.09 0.98
CA LYS A 211 -5.65 38.65 0.80
C LYS A 211 -5.92 37.89 2.11
N MET A 212 -6.87 36.96 2.05
CA MET A 212 -7.29 36.17 3.20
C MET A 212 -6.36 34.98 3.42
N ASP A 213 -6.12 34.66 4.70
CA ASP A 213 -5.44 33.45 5.14
C ASP A 213 -6.26 32.69 6.19
N THR A 214 -5.74 31.56 6.67
CA THR A 214 -6.44 30.73 7.64
C THR A 214 -6.57 31.37 9.03
N ALA A 215 -5.70 32.33 9.38
CA ALA A 215 -5.75 33.01 10.68
C ALA A 215 -6.94 33.97 10.76
N GLN A 216 -7.44 34.45 9.62
CA GLN A 216 -8.55 35.40 9.53
C GLN A 216 -9.94 34.71 9.48
N ILE A 217 -10.00 33.38 9.45
CA ILE A 217 -11.26 32.63 9.39
C ILE A 217 -12.20 32.91 10.59
N PRO A 218 -11.72 32.97 11.85
CA PRO A 218 -12.59 33.30 12.98
C PRO A 218 -13.30 34.65 12.79
N TRP A 219 -12.54 35.70 12.45
CA TRP A 219 -13.07 37.03 12.18
C TRP A 219 -14.10 37.04 11.05
N LEU A 220 -13.85 36.28 9.97
CA LEU A 220 -14.78 36.19 8.84
C LEU A 220 -16.12 35.54 9.22
N VAL A 221 -16.09 34.55 10.11
CA VAL A 221 -17.30 33.91 10.62
C VAL A 221 -18.03 34.81 11.61
N ASP A 222 -17.30 35.53 12.45
CA ASP A 222 -17.87 36.53 13.38
C ASP A 222 -18.55 37.66 12.62
N LEU A 223 -18.00 38.08 11.49
CA LEU A 223 -18.64 39.03 10.59
C LEU A 223 -19.97 38.50 10.05
N GLY A 224 -20.06 37.21 9.77
CA GLY A 224 -21.33 36.56 9.42
C GLY A 224 -22.34 36.57 10.56
N LEU A 225 -21.89 36.32 11.79
CA LEU A 225 -22.75 36.40 12.98
C LEU A 225 -23.30 37.82 13.18
N PHE A 226 -22.50 38.84 12.89
CA PHE A 226 -22.86 40.24 13.09
C PHE A 226 -23.68 40.85 11.95
N CYS A 227 -23.26 40.64 10.69
CA CYS A 227 -23.88 41.24 9.50
C CYS A 227 -24.92 40.34 8.82
N GLY A 228 -24.99 39.07 9.21
CA GLY A 228 -25.93 38.09 8.69
C GLY A 228 -25.46 37.33 7.44
N GLY A 229 -26.21 36.28 7.08
CA GLY A 229 -25.86 35.35 6.00
C GLY A 229 -25.94 35.95 4.60
N GLU A 230 -26.87 36.88 4.36
CA GLU A 230 -27.02 37.60 3.09
C GLU A 230 -25.78 38.45 2.81
N PHE A 231 -25.26 39.13 3.83
CA PHE A 231 -24.03 39.91 3.72
C PHE A 231 -22.83 39.02 3.37
N LEU A 232 -22.71 37.85 4.02
CA LEU A 232 -21.69 36.87 3.65
C LEU A 232 -21.79 36.43 2.19
N ARG A 233 -23.01 36.16 1.70
CA ARG A 233 -23.26 35.72 0.32
C ARG A 233 -22.98 36.82 -0.70
N ASP A 234 -23.50 38.02 -0.46
CA ASP A 234 -23.58 39.08 -1.48
C ASP A 234 -22.36 40.00 -1.49
N VAL A 235 -21.69 40.17 -0.34
CA VAL A 235 -20.55 41.08 -0.21
C VAL A 235 -19.25 40.32 -0.05
N ILE A 236 -19.19 39.37 0.88
CA ILE A 236 -17.92 38.73 1.26
C ILE A 236 -17.51 37.63 0.29
N LEU A 237 -18.42 36.71 -0.05
CA LEU A 237 -18.10 35.55 -0.87
C LEU A 237 -17.52 35.89 -2.26
N PRO A 238 -18.08 36.87 -3.01
CA PRO A 238 -17.54 37.22 -4.32
C PRO A 238 -16.07 37.65 -4.25
N GLN A 239 -15.69 38.39 -3.20
CA GLN A 239 -14.32 38.82 -2.98
C GLN A 239 -13.39 37.64 -2.70
N LEU A 240 -13.82 36.68 -1.87
CA LEU A 240 -13.05 35.46 -1.59
C LEU A 240 -12.84 34.60 -2.84
N GLN A 241 -13.82 34.58 -3.76
CA GLN A 241 -13.70 33.86 -5.03
C GLN A 241 -12.65 34.50 -5.95
N ILE A 242 -12.61 35.83 -6.04
CA ILE A 242 -11.62 36.56 -6.86
C ILE A 242 -10.19 36.26 -6.40
N GLN A 243 -9.99 36.06 -5.09
CA GLN A 243 -8.66 35.78 -4.53
C GLN A 243 -8.11 34.38 -4.83
N SER A 244 -8.88 33.49 -5.51
CA SER A 244 -8.43 32.13 -5.87
C SER A 244 -7.90 31.32 -4.68
N LEU A 245 -8.57 31.43 -3.53
CA LEU A 245 -8.18 30.74 -2.31
C LEU A 245 -8.22 29.23 -2.49
N ASN A 246 -7.27 28.52 -1.87
CA ASN A 246 -7.10 27.08 -2.05
C ASN A 246 -7.91 26.28 -1.00
N LYS A 247 -7.85 24.95 -1.10
CA LYS A 247 -8.52 24.04 -0.14
C LYS A 247 -8.05 24.18 1.32
N THR A 248 -6.85 24.70 1.58
CA THR A 248 -6.37 24.90 2.96
C THR A 248 -7.09 26.06 3.63
N PHE A 249 -7.66 26.98 2.87
CA PHE A 249 -8.56 28.02 3.38
C PHE A 249 -10.02 27.56 3.41
N TRP A 250 -10.55 27.07 2.27
CA TRP A 250 -11.98 26.81 2.12
C TRP A 250 -12.52 25.74 3.06
N ILE A 251 -11.76 24.65 3.29
CA ILE A 251 -12.23 23.55 4.13
C ILE A 251 -12.38 24.02 5.60
N PRO A 252 -11.36 24.63 6.25
CA PRO A 252 -11.55 25.17 7.59
C PRO A 252 -12.61 26.27 7.68
N PHE A 253 -12.72 27.15 6.68
CA PHE A 253 -13.72 28.21 6.66
C PHE A 253 -15.14 27.65 6.67
N VAL A 254 -15.45 26.73 5.75
CA VAL A 254 -16.79 26.12 5.65
C VAL A 254 -17.11 25.26 6.88
N ARG A 255 -16.13 24.55 7.45
CA ARG A 255 -16.31 23.82 8.73
C ARG A 255 -16.71 24.75 9.86
N ARG A 256 -15.98 25.86 10.01
CA ARG A 256 -16.26 26.85 11.06
C ARG A 256 -17.62 27.50 10.82
N LEU A 257 -17.94 27.81 9.57
CA LEU A 257 -19.25 28.35 9.18
C LEU A 257 -20.38 27.37 9.52
N GLN A 258 -20.23 26.08 9.24
CA GLN A 258 -21.19 25.03 9.59
C GLN A 258 -21.40 24.93 11.11
N GLN A 259 -20.33 25.03 11.91
CA GLN A 259 -20.40 25.00 13.38
C GLN A 259 -21.13 26.22 13.94
N SER A 260 -20.92 27.39 13.34
CA SER A 260 -21.52 28.66 13.75
C SER A 260 -22.88 28.94 13.09
N MET A 261 -23.35 28.09 12.17
CA MET A 261 -24.53 28.32 11.33
C MET A 261 -25.79 28.67 12.14
N ARG A 262 -25.96 28.08 13.33
CA ARG A 262 -27.13 28.33 14.21
C ARG A 262 -27.15 29.75 14.81
N GLY A 263 -25.99 30.41 14.91
CA GLY A 263 -25.87 31.75 15.47
C GLY A 263 -25.93 32.87 14.42
N ILE A 264 -25.85 32.53 13.13
CA ILE A 264 -25.85 33.52 12.06
C ILE A 264 -27.28 33.99 11.83
N THR A 265 -27.52 35.28 12.07
CA THR A 265 -28.80 35.91 11.76
C THR A 265 -28.99 35.88 10.26
N THR A 266 -30.13 35.37 9.80
CA THR A 266 -30.45 35.32 8.37
C THR A 266 -31.94 35.62 8.21
N THR A 267 -32.31 36.25 7.11
CA THR A 267 -33.71 36.31 6.68
C THR A 267 -34.17 34.94 6.19
N SER A 268 -33.23 34.09 5.71
CA SER A 268 -33.47 32.73 5.23
C SER A 268 -32.31 31.79 5.63
N PRO A 269 -32.56 30.76 6.48
CA PRO A 269 -31.55 29.76 6.87
C PRO A 269 -30.91 29.03 5.69
N GLU A 270 -31.62 28.97 4.56
CA GLU A 270 -31.19 28.32 3.32
C GLU A 270 -29.99 29.02 2.67
N VAL A 271 -29.74 30.31 2.95
CA VAL A 271 -28.65 31.08 2.35
C VAL A 271 -27.28 30.52 2.72
N VAL A 272 -27.04 30.35 4.03
CA VAL A 272 -25.76 29.84 4.54
C VAL A 272 -25.63 28.35 4.21
N SER A 273 -26.71 27.58 4.31
CA SER A 273 -26.71 26.17 3.92
C SER A 273 -26.38 25.98 2.44
N GLY A 274 -27.00 26.77 1.54
CA GLY A 274 -26.73 26.74 0.10
C GLY A 274 -25.28 27.09 -0.23
N LEU A 275 -24.69 28.06 0.48
CA LEU A 275 -23.28 28.43 0.34
C LEU A 275 -22.34 27.29 0.74
N ILE A 276 -22.63 26.61 1.86
CA ILE A 276 -21.88 25.43 2.32
C ILE A 276 -21.98 24.32 1.27
N VAL A 277 -23.19 23.96 0.84
CA VAL A 277 -23.43 22.93 -0.18
C VAL A 277 -22.67 23.25 -1.47
N GLN A 278 -22.73 24.50 -1.95
CA GLN A 278 -22.03 24.94 -3.15
C GLN A 278 -20.52 24.72 -3.02
N ARG A 279 -19.91 25.17 -1.91
CA ARG A 279 -18.45 25.09 -1.71
C ARG A 279 -17.96 23.67 -1.50
N VAL A 280 -18.72 22.85 -0.77
CA VAL A 280 -18.39 21.43 -0.60
C VAL A 280 -18.48 20.72 -1.96
N SER A 281 -19.52 21.00 -2.74
CA SER A 281 -19.71 20.45 -4.10
C SER A 281 -18.57 20.84 -5.05
N GLU A 282 -18.17 22.11 -5.07
CA GLU A 282 -17.03 22.57 -5.87
C GLU A 282 -15.71 21.89 -5.43
N THR A 283 -15.49 21.77 -4.12
CA THR A 283 -14.30 21.10 -3.57
C THR A 283 -14.26 19.62 -3.97
N ALA A 284 -15.38 18.92 -3.86
CA ALA A 284 -15.53 17.52 -4.29
C ALA A 284 -15.34 17.37 -5.81
N ARG A 285 -15.93 18.27 -6.60
CA ARG A 285 -15.82 18.27 -8.07
C ARG A 285 -14.38 18.51 -8.54
N ASN A 286 -13.67 19.43 -7.89
CA ASN A 286 -12.30 19.82 -8.25
C ASN A 286 -11.24 18.83 -7.73
N LEU A 287 -11.57 17.96 -6.78
CA LEU A 287 -10.69 16.88 -6.33
C LEU A 287 -10.38 15.93 -7.49
N ALA A 288 -9.11 15.78 -7.87
CA ALA A 288 -8.70 14.76 -8.83
C ALA A 288 -9.05 13.35 -8.34
N ALA A 289 -9.41 12.44 -9.24
CA ALA A 289 -9.77 11.06 -8.89
C ALA A 289 -8.64 10.32 -8.15
N PHE A 290 -7.40 10.52 -8.60
CA PHE A 290 -6.19 9.94 -8.03
C PHE A 290 -5.14 11.04 -7.86
N PRO A 291 -5.27 11.88 -6.82
CA PRO A 291 -4.45 13.08 -6.66
C PRO A 291 -3.01 12.71 -6.32
N THR A 292 -2.07 13.41 -6.94
CA THR A 292 -0.65 13.36 -6.62
C THR A 292 -0.18 14.68 -6.00
N LYS A 293 0.94 14.63 -5.28
CA LYS A 293 1.69 15.80 -4.81
C LYS A 293 3.01 15.83 -5.57
N THR A 294 3.42 17.02 -6.01
CA THR A 294 4.80 17.24 -6.46
C THR A 294 5.74 17.08 -5.26
N SER A 295 6.76 16.24 -5.41
CA SER A 295 7.82 16.08 -4.41
C SER A 295 8.48 17.44 -4.13
N GLN A 296 8.87 17.70 -2.88
CA GLN A 296 9.54 18.96 -2.49
C GLN A 296 10.82 19.21 -3.30
N ASN A 297 11.48 18.14 -3.76
CA ASN A 297 12.70 18.24 -4.54
C ASN A 297 12.45 18.46 -6.05
N GLY A 298 11.19 18.63 -6.49
CA GLY A 298 10.82 18.78 -7.90
C GLY A 298 10.92 17.48 -8.72
N TYR A 299 11.65 16.48 -8.23
CA TYR A 299 11.79 15.18 -8.88
C TYR A 299 10.73 14.20 -8.35
N GLY A 300 9.73 13.94 -9.18
CA GLY A 300 8.73 12.89 -9.00
C GLY A 300 7.40 13.34 -8.37
N SER A 301 6.37 12.57 -8.69
CA SER A 301 5.05 12.65 -8.08
C SER A 301 4.99 11.70 -6.88
N GLN A 302 4.25 12.07 -5.84
CA GLN A 302 3.88 11.18 -4.74
C GLN A 302 2.36 11.00 -4.71
N LYS A 303 1.91 9.78 -4.42
CA LYS A 303 0.50 9.48 -4.16
C LYS A 303 -0.05 10.35 -3.01
N ASN A 304 -1.25 10.91 -3.14
CA ASN A 304 -1.86 11.77 -2.12
C ASN A 304 -3.26 11.30 -1.70
N SER A 305 -3.37 10.05 -1.22
CA SER A 305 -4.63 9.47 -0.72
C SER A 305 -5.30 10.34 0.35
N GLU A 306 -4.51 11.01 1.20
CA GLU A 306 -5.02 11.90 2.25
C GLU A 306 -5.90 13.03 1.72
N ALA A 307 -5.64 13.55 0.51
CA ALA A 307 -6.51 14.58 -0.06
C ALA A 307 -7.94 14.07 -0.34
N ILE A 308 -8.09 12.80 -0.73
CA ILE A 308 -9.40 12.17 -0.92
C ILE A 308 -10.08 12.03 0.45
N LEU A 309 -9.36 11.51 1.44
CA LEU A 309 -9.88 11.32 2.79
C LEU A 309 -10.35 12.64 3.41
N VAL A 310 -9.54 13.71 3.34
CA VAL A 310 -9.90 15.04 3.84
C VAL A 310 -11.19 15.57 3.23
N VAL A 311 -11.38 15.40 1.92
CA VAL A 311 -12.61 15.86 1.24
C VAL A 311 -13.82 14.98 1.58
N ILE A 312 -13.65 13.67 1.72
CA ILE A 312 -14.74 12.78 2.21
C ILE A 312 -15.16 13.19 3.62
N LYS A 313 -14.19 13.39 4.53
CA LYS A 313 -14.47 13.85 5.89
C LYS A 313 -15.20 15.19 5.88
N PHE A 314 -14.75 16.12 5.03
CA PHE A 314 -15.39 17.41 4.85
C PHE A 314 -16.83 17.30 4.33
N CYS A 315 -17.12 16.38 3.41
CA CYS A 315 -18.50 16.12 2.95
C CYS A 315 -19.37 15.58 4.08
N VAL A 316 -18.88 14.66 4.89
CA VAL A 316 -19.63 14.08 6.01
C VAL A 316 -19.87 15.09 7.13
N GLU A 317 -18.85 15.84 7.54
CA GLU A 317 -18.91 16.86 8.60
C GLU A 317 -19.85 18.02 8.27
N THR A 318 -20.11 18.26 6.99
CA THR A 318 -21.03 19.30 6.50
C THR A 318 -22.40 18.75 6.10
N ASN A 319 -22.71 17.49 6.43
CA ASN A 319 -23.97 16.80 6.05
C ASN A 319 -24.22 16.70 4.54
N ASN A 320 -23.16 16.68 3.73
CA ASN A 320 -23.18 16.52 2.28
C ASN A 320 -22.70 15.12 1.84
N GLN A 321 -23.02 14.08 2.61
CA GLN A 321 -22.52 12.73 2.39
C GLN A 321 -22.83 12.13 1.00
N ALA A 322 -23.86 12.61 0.29
CA ALA A 322 -24.16 12.17 -1.08
C ALA A 322 -23.00 12.45 -2.06
N LEU A 323 -22.24 13.53 -1.85
CA LEU A 323 -21.07 13.88 -2.66
C LEU A 323 -19.94 12.84 -2.54
N CYS A 324 -19.90 12.05 -1.46
CA CYS A 324 -18.96 10.95 -1.33
C CYS A 324 -19.19 9.91 -2.44
N THR A 325 -20.44 9.62 -2.78
CA THR A 325 -20.79 8.71 -3.87
C THR A 325 -20.29 9.22 -5.22
N ASP A 326 -20.37 10.53 -5.46
CA ASP A 326 -19.82 11.15 -6.67
C ASP A 326 -18.30 11.05 -6.74
N ILE A 327 -17.61 11.26 -5.62
CA ILE A 327 -16.15 11.08 -5.52
C ILE A 327 -15.78 9.62 -5.84
N PHE A 328 -16.49 8.65 -5.27
CA PHE A 328 -16.23 7.22 -5.53
C PHE A 328 -16.51 6.84 -6.98
N ALA A 329 -17.61 7.32 -7.56
CA ALA A 329 -17.91 7.13 -8.98
C ALA A 329 -16.81 7.71 -9.86
N LYS A 330 -16.34 8.92 -9.55
CA LYS A 330 -15.23 9.58 -10.25
C LYS A 330 -13.93 8.76 -10.18
N MET A 331 -13.61 8.18 -9.02
CA MET A 331 -12.45 7.28 -8.86
C MET A 331 -12.59 6.04 -9.73
N ARG A 332 -13.74 5.37 -9.67
CA ARG A 332 -14.03 4.16 -10.46
C ARG A 332 -13.93 4.42 -11.96
N ASP A 333 -14.52 5.51 -12.43
CA ASP A 333 -14.54 5.84 -13.85
C ASP A 333 -13.13 6.22 -14.33
N ALA A 334 -12.36 6.97 -13.54
CA ALA A 334 -10.97 7.24 -13.84
C ALA A 334 -10.10 5.97 -13.88
N ALA A 335 -10.36 5.00 -12.99
CA ALA A 335 -9.64 3.72 -12.99
C ALA A 335 -9.93 2.89 -14.26
N ARG A 336 -11.18 2.93 -14.75
CA ARG A 336 -11.58 2.26 -16.00
C ARG A 336 -10.98 2.94 -17.23
N LEU A 337 -11.00 4.27 -17.25
CA LEU A 337 -10.53 5.07 -18.37
C LEU A 337 -9.00 5.23 -18.41
N GLY A 338 -8.25 4.80 -17.40
CA GLY A 338 -6.79 5.02 -17.39
C GLY A 338 -6.35 6.44 -17.00
N LYS A 339 -7.23 7.20 -16.36
CA LYS A 339 -7.00 8.58 -15.90
C LYS A 339 -6.30 8.60 -14.52
N PHE A 340 -5.11 8.02 -14.47
CA PHE A 340 -4.22 8.01 -13.30
C PHE A 340 -2.75 8.01 -13.75
N ASP A 341 -1.85 8.24 -12.78
CA ASP A 341 -0.41 8.11 -12.93
C ASP A 341 -0.02 6.63 -12.90
N THR A 342 0.70 6.14 -13.92
CA THR A 342 1.08 4.71 -14.04
C THR A 342 1.96 4.22 -12.90
N VAL A 343 2.68 5.12 -12.23
CA VAL A 343 3.46 4.80 -11.03
C VAL A 343 2.54 4.48 -9.84
N PHE A 344 1.33 5.04 -9.81
CA PHE A 344 0.35 4.90 -8.75
C PHE A 344 -0.95 4.29 -9.28
N PRO A 345 -0.99 2.98 -9.58
CA PRO A 345 -2.20 2.32 -10.03
C PRO A 345 -3.35 2.47 -9.01
N PRO A 346 -4.62 2.48 -9.46
CA PRO A 346 -5.79 2.73 -8.61
C PRO A 346 -5.86 1.89 -7.34
N TRP A 347 -5.45 0.62 -7.40
CA TRP A 347 -5.49 -0.29 -6.25
C TRP A 347 -4.65 0.21 -5.06
N LEU A 348 -3.60 1.01 -5.27
CA LEU A 348 -2.82 1.61 -4.19
C LEU A 348 -3.60 2.66 -3.39
N TYR A 349 -4.50 3.40 -4.04
CA TYR A 349 -5.37 4.36 -3.37
C TYR A 349 -6.47 3.62 -2.60
N TYR A 350 -7.12 2.65 -3.24
CA TYR A 350 -8.16 1.84 -2.60
C TYR A 350 -7.63 1.05 -1.38
N ALA A 351 -6.43 0.48 -1.48
CA ALA A 351 -5.82 -0.28 -0.38
C ALA A 351 -5.52 0.59 0.86
N GLU A 352 -5.14 1.85 0.67
CA GLU A 352 -4.86 2.80 1.77
C GLU A 352 -6.14 3.45 2.32
N LEU A 353 -7.06 3.83 1.43
CA LEU A 353 -8.30 4.50 1.82
C LEU A 353 -9.29 3.57 2.53
N CYS A 354 -9.33 2.28 2.17
CA CYS A 354 -10.27 1.32 2.77
C CYS A 354 -10.18 1.24 4.31
N PRO A 355 -9.03 0.94 4.94
CA PRO A 355 -8.95 0.92 6.40
C PRO A 355 -9.23 2.29 7.02
N ALA A 356 -8.76 3.38 6.41
CA ALA A 356 -8.95 4.74 6.91
C ALA A 356 -10.45 5.16 6.92
N LEU A 357 -11.19 4.83 5.86
CA LEU A 357 -12.62 5.11 5.77
C LEU A 357 -13.45 4.27 6.73
N ILE A 358 -13.04 3.02 6.98
CA ILE A 358 -13.71 2.17 7.98
C ILE A 358 -13.48 2.68 9.38
N GLN A 359 -12.24 3.08 9.70
CA GLN A 359 -11.93 3.70 10.98
C GLN A 359 -12.73 5.00 11.16
N TYR A 360 -12.80 5.83 10.12
CA TYR A 360 -13.57 7.06 10.15
C TYR A 360 -15.07 6.83 10.32
N ALA A 361 -15.67 5.92 9.54
CA ALA A 361 -17.09 5.59 9.64
C ALA A 361 -17.47 5.04 11.03
N ARG A 362 -16.54 4.34 11.71
CA ARG A 362 -16.75 3.90 13.11
C ARG A 362 -16.67 5.04 14.11
N SER A 363 -15.93 6.11 13.82
CA SER A 363 -15.74 7.24 14.72
C SER A 363 -16.90 8.25 14.74
N ILE A 364 -17.83 8.15 13.77
CA ILE A 364 -18.92 9.12 13.62
C ILE A 364 -20.28 8.45 13.78
N PRO A 365 -21.18 9.01 14.62
CA PRO A 365 -22.53 8.49 14.82
C PRO A 365 -23.50 8.93 13.71
N THR A 366 -23.14 8.82 12.43
CA THR A 366 -24.03 9.18 11.31
C THR A 366 -24.68 7.93 10.74
N ALA A 367 -26.01 7.82 10.90
CA ALA A 367 -26.79 6.74 10.31
C ALA A 367 -26.67 6.76 8.77
N GLY A 368 -26.56 5.58 8.16
CA GLY A 368 -26.57 5.42 6.70
C GLY A 368 -25.22 5.62 5.98
N LEU A 369 -24.13 5.98 6.69
CA LEU A 369 -22.80 6.10 6.07
C LEU A 369 -22.33 4.80 5.41
N ASP A 370 -22.63 3.66 6.03
CA ASP A 370 -22.27 2.34 5.46
C ASP A 370 -22.90 2.13 4.08
N THR A 371 -24.15 2.53 3.87
CA THR A 371 -24.84 2.45 2.58
C THR A 371 -24.21 3.39 1.54
N ILE A 372 -23.82 4.59 1.95
CA ILE A 372 -23.19 5.59 1.06
C ILE A 372 -21.78 5.15 0.64
N PHE A 373 -21.04 4.49 1.54
CA PHE A 373 -19.70 4.00 1.28
C PHE A 373 -19.68 2.61 0.62
N GLN A 374 -20.81 1.90 0.60
CA GLN A 374 -20.91 0.57 -0.03
C GLN A 374 -20.34 0.51 -1.47
N PRO A 375 -20.64 1.47 -2.38
CA PRO A 375 -20.08 1.45 -3.73
C PRO A 375 -18.55 1.51 -3.75
N PHE A 376 -17.95 2.30 -2.85
CA PHE A 376 -16.49 2.37 -2.71
C PHE A 376 -15.91 1.01 -2.32
N PHE A 377 -16.52 0.31 -1.35
CA PHE A 377 -16.03 -1.01 -0.94
C PHE A 377 -16.16 -2.07 -2.04
N VAL A 378 -17.19 -1.98 -2.89
CA VAL A 378 -17.29 -2.81 -4.10
C VAL A 378 -16.10 -2.53 -5.04
N ASP A 379 -15.75 -1.26 -5.23
CA ASP A 379 -14.63 -0.86 -6.09
C ASP A 379 -13.26 -1.23 -5.50
N VAL A 380 -13.11 -1.25 -4.17
CA VAL A 380 -11.92 -1.79 -3.50
C VAL A 380 -11.75 -3.27 -3.84
N VAL A 381 -12.79 -4.09 -3.67
CA VAL A 381 -12.76 -5.52 -4.02
C VAL A 381 -12.40 -5.71 -5.50
N ASP A 382 -13.07 -4.97 -6.38
CA ASP A 382 -12.84 -5.03 -7.83
C ASP A 382 -11.38 -4.67 -8.18
N SER A 383 -10.88 -3.56 -7.64
CA SER A 383 -9.56 -3.03 -7.97
C SER A 383 -8.42 -3.88 -7.42
N LEU A 384 -8.54 -4.44 -6.21
CA LEU A 384 -7.46 -5.22 -5.60
C LEU A 384 -7.36 -6.64 -6.18
N ILE A 385 -8.45 -7.20 -6.68
CA ILE A 385 -8.45 -8.56 -7.23
C ILE A 385 -8.13 -8.57 -8.73
N SER A 386 -8.26 -7.43 -9.40
CA SER A 386 -8.07 -7.35 -10.84
C SER A 386 -6.65 -7.72 -11.26
N ALA A 387 -6.57 -8.65 -12.20
CA ALA A 387 -5.41 -8.98 -13.01
C ALA A 387 -4.78 -7.75 -13.66
N ALA A 388 -3.55 -7.93 -14.13
CA ALA A 388 -2.91 -6.97 -14.99
C ALA A 388 -3.77 -6.77 -16.25
N ARG A 389 -4.11 -5.52 -16.55
CA ARG A 389 -4.99 -5.18 -17.67
C ARG A 389 -4.54 -3.90 -18.34
N THR A 390 -4.98 -3.72 -19.58
CA THR A 390 -4.78 -2.48 -20.32
C THR A 390 -6.05 -1.64 -20.24
N THR A 391 -5.93 -0.36 -19.92
CA THR A 391 -7.06 0.58 -19.90
C THR A 391 -7.53 0.90 -21.32
N THR A 392 -8.67 1.57 -21.47
CA THR A 392 -9.15 2.06 -22.78
C THR A 392 -8.10 2.88 -23.51
N ASP A 393 -7.31 3.65 -22.76
CA ASP A 393 -6.26 4.53 -23.28
C ASP A 393 -4.91 3.80 -23.49
N GLY A 394 -4.88 2.47 -23.45
CA GLY A 394 -3.66 1.68 -23.72
C GLY A 394 -2.66 1.57 -22.55
N LYS A 395 -2.97 2.11 -21.36
CA LYS A 395 -2.06 2.04 -20.21
C LYS A 395 -2.18 0.70 -19.50
N ALA A 396 -1.04 0.06 -19.24
CA ALA A 396 -0.98 -1.15 -18.42
C ALA A 396 -1.20 -0.80 -16.93
N ILE A 397 -2.16 -1.47 -16.30
CA ILE A 397 -2.33 -1.52 -14.85
C ILE A 397 -1.62 -2.78 -14.36
N THR A 398 -0.67 -2.61 -13.45
CA THR A 398 -0.05 -3.75 -12.76
C THR A 398 -1.05 -4.41 -11.82
N ALA A 399 -1.05 -5.75 -11.79
CA ALA A 399 -1.86 -6.52 -10.86
C ALA A 399 -1.47 -6.19 -9.41
N CYS A 400 -2.45 -6.20 -8.50
CA CYS A 400 -2.14 -6.09 -7.08
C CYS A 400 -1.35 -7.33 -6.63
N PRO A 401 -0.29 -7.20 -5.82
CA PRO A 401 0.50 -8.36 -5.39
C PRO A 401 -0.23 -9.26 -4.38
N LEU A 402 -1.43 -8.88 -3.91
CA LEU A 402 -2.25 -9.67 -2.99
C LEU A 402 -1.50 -10.17 -1.73
N THR A 403 -0.71 -9.28 -1.10
CA THR A 403 -0.10 -9.51 0.21
C THR A 403 -1.14 -9.83 1.29
N GLU A 404 -0.73 -10.30 2.47
CA GLU A 404 -1.65 -10.54 3.61
C GLU A 404 -2.48 -9.31 3.96
N GLN A 405 -1.87 -8.12 3.91
CA GLN A 405 -2.58 -6.86 4.13
C GLN A 405 -3.66 -6.62 3.06
N HIS A 406 -3.35 -6.83 1.78
CA HIS A 406 -4.34 -6.67 0.71
C HIS A 406 -5.47 -7.68 0.83
N LYS A 407 -5.17 -8.94 1.16
CA LYS A 407 -6.18 -9.98 1.41
C LYS A 407 -7.11 -9.57 2.54
N SER A 408 -6.56 -9.12 3.67
CA SER A 408 -7.35 -8.57 4.78
C SER A 408 -8.24 -7.41 4.33
N THR A 409 -7.70 -6.45 3.57
CA THR A 409 -8.46 -5.32 3.02
C THR A 409 -9.61 -5.78 2.11
N ILE A 410 -9.40 -6.80 1.26
CA ILE A 410 -10.46 -7.36 0.41
C ILE A 410 -11.56 -7.99 1.27
N MET A 411 -11.22 -8.76 2.31
CA MET A 411 -12.21 -9.42 3.17
C MET A 411 -13.05 -8.39 3.94
N ILE A 412 -12.40 -7.35 4.45
CA ILE A 412 -13.05 -6.25 5.16
C ILE A 412 -13.98 -5.48 4.20
N ALA A 413 -13.49 -5.12 3.00
CA ALA A 413 -14.29 -4.42 2.00
C ALA A 413 -15.49 -5.26 1.53
N ALA A 414 -15.29 -6.56 1.30
CA ALA A 414 -16.36 -7.47 0.93
C ALA A 414 -17.47 -7.49 1.98
N ARG A 415 -17.14 -7.60 3.28
CA ARG A 415 -18.15 -7.53 4.37
C ARG A 415 -18.96 -6.25 4.31
N LYS A 416 -18.33 -5.11 4.06
CA LYS A 416 -18.99 -3.80 3.94
C LYS A 416 -19.78 -3.63 2.64
N ALA A 417 -19.42 -4.36 1.58
CA ALA A 417 -20.04 -4.25 0.27
C ALA A 417 -21.27 -5.16 0.06
N GLY A 418 -21.42 -6.22 0.86
CA GLY A 418 -22.48 -7.25 0.67
C GLY A 418 -22.01 -8.69 0.87
N GLY A 419 -20.86 -8.89 1.51
CA GLY A 419 -20.31 -10.18 1.88
C GLY A 419 -19.84 -11.03 0.70
N ILE A 420 -20.08 -12.33 0.80
CA ILE A 420 -19.62 -13.33 -0.18
C ILE A 420 -20.25 -13.16 -1.57
N THR A 421 -21.46 -12.59 -1.64
CA THR A 421 -22.16 -12.36 -2.91
C THR A 421 -21.41 -11.37 -3.80
N ILE A 422 -20.84 -10.31 -3.21
CA ILE A 422 -20.00 -9.35 -3.96
C ILE A 422 -18.69 -10.00 -4.41
N LEU A 423 -18.07 -10.82 -3.55
CA LEU A 423 -16.88 -11.58 -3.94
C LEU A 423 -17.19 -12.45 -5.16
N LYS A 424 -18.25 -13.27 -5.11
CA LYS A 424 -18.69 -14.10 -6.25
C LYS A 424 -18.91 -13.27 -7.52
N GLN A 425 -19.60 -12.14 -7.42
CA GLN A 425 -19.89 -11.29 -8.59
C GLN A 425 -18.63 -10.64 -9.19
N ARG A 426 -17.64 -10.31 -8.36
CA ARG A 426 -16.47 -9.54 -8.79
C ARG A 426 -15.27 -10.40 -9.15
N LEU A 427 -15.18 -11.62 -8.64
CA LEU A 427 -14.11 -12.57 -8.90
C LEU A 427 -14.43 -13.48 -10.09
N THR A 428 -14.16 -12.98 -11.29
CA THR A 428 -14.22 -13.78 -12.51
C THR A 428 -12.85 -14.41 -12.80
N ALA A 429 -12.82 -15.51 -13.56
CA ALA A 429 -11.58 -16.17 -13.96
C ALA A 429 -10.60 -15.18 -14.64
N ASP A 430 -11.11 -14.29 -15.49
CA ASP A 430 -10.30 -13.27 -16.19
C ASP A 430 -9.60 -12.30 -15.24
N LYS A 431 -10.24 -11.95 -14.12
CA LYS A 431 -9.64 -11.07 -13.11
C LYS A 431 -8.61 -11.78 -12.26
N LEU A 432 -8.69 -13.10 -12.16
CA LEU A 432 -7.70 -13.89 -11.43
C LEU A 432 -6.52 -14.30 -12.32
N ALA A 433 -6.63 -14.09 -13.63
CA ALA A 433 -5.58 -14.41 -14.57
C ALA A 433 -4.29 -13.64 -14.25
N GLY A 434 -3.15 -14.32 -14.36
CA GLY A 434 -1.83 -13.72 -14.12
C GLY A 434 -1.36 -13.69 -12.66
N HIS A 435 -2.21 -14.07 -11.69
CA HIS A 435 -1.73 -14.38 -10.34
C HIS A 435 -1.15 -15.79 -10.29
N ASP A 436 -0.12 -16.01 -9.46
CA ASP A 436 0.44 -17.34 -9.26
C ASP A 436 -0.48 -18.23 -8.41
N SER A 437 -0.32 -19.55 -8.57
CA SER A 437 -1.13 -20.54 -7.87
C SER A 437 -1.06 -20.40 -6.34
N GLY A 438 0.10 -20.06 -5.78
CA GLY A 438 0.29 -19.92 -4.33
C GLY A 438 -0.50 -18.75 -3.75
N THR A 439 -0.46 -17.60 -4.42
CA THR A 439 -1.24 -16.41 -4.08
C THR A 439 -2.75 -16.70 -4.11
N LEU A 440 -3.23 -17.38 -5.16
CA LEU A 440 -4.65 -17.76 -5.29
C LEU A 440 -5.08 -18.77 -4.22
N GLN A 441 -4.22 -19.73 -3.87
CA GLN A 441 -4.48 -20.64 -2.75
C GLN A 441 -4.59 -19.90 -1.42
N ALA A 442 -3.70 -18.95 -1.17
CA ALA A 442 -3.72 -18.16 0.05
C ALA A 442 -4.99 -17.29 0.12
N LEU A 443 -5.39 -16.65 -0.98
CA LEU A 443 -6.65 -15.89 -1.06
C LEU A 443 -7.87 -16.78 -0.77
N ALA A 444 -7.92 -17.98 -1.34
CA ALA A 444 -9.03 -18.92 -1.09
C ALA A 444 -9.12 -19.34 0.38
N ARG A 445 -7.98 -19.61 1.02
CA ARG A 445 -7.93 -19.90 2.47
C ARG A 445 -8.39 -18.71 3.31
N SER A 446 -7.99 -17.48 2.96
CA SER A 446 -8.48 -16.27 3.63
C SER A 446 -10.00 -16.15 3.52
N VAL A 447 -10.60 -16.47 2.37
CA VAL A 447 -12.05 -16.39 2.20
C VAL A 447 -12.78 -17.43 3.05
N VAL A 448 -12.35 -18.69 3.03
CA VAL A 448 -12.98 -19.73 3.88
C VAL A 448 -12.86 -19.39 5.36
N LYS A 449 -11.73 -18.82 5.78
CA LYS A 449 -11.50 -18.38 7.16
C LYS A 449 -12.44 -17.24 7.56
N GLU A 450 -12.58 -16.22 6.71
CA GLU A 450 -13.33 -15.00 7.03
C GLU A 450 -14.84 -15.12 6.75
N PHE A 451 -15.26 -16.09 5.92
CA PHE A 451 -16.64 -16.39 5.57
C PHE A 451 -16.97 -17.88 5.77
N PRO A 452 -16.92 -18.40 7.01
CA PRO A 452 -17.13 -19.81 7.26
C PRO A 452 -18.56 -20.23 6.89
N ARG A 453 -18.69 -21.36 6.19
CA ARG A 453 -19.96 -21.93 5.71
C ARG A 453 -21.04 -22.04 6.80
N GLN A 454 -20.64 -22.26 8.04
CA GLN A 454 -21.53 -22.41 9.20
C GLN A 454 -22.27 -21.12 9.57
N GLN A 455 -21.75 -19.95 9.19
CA GLN A 455 -22.38 -18.65 9.49
C GLN A 455 -23.43 -18.23 8.43
N MET A 456 -23.55 -18.99 7.33
CA MET A 456 -24.47 -18.67 6.24
C MET A 456 -25.81 -19.36 6.46
N GLN A 457 -26.88 -18.57 6.64
CA GLN A 457 -28.24 -19.08 6.89
C GLN A 457 -29.07 -19.20 5.60
N ASP A 458 -28.77 -18.38 4.59
CA ASP A 458 -29.49 -18.35 3.33
C ASP A 458 -28.85 -19.27 2.28
N SER A 459 -29.70 -19.97 1.53
CA SER A 459 -29.26 -20.87 0.44
C SER A 459 -28.48 -20.14 -0.65
N THR A 460 -28.78 -18.86 -0.88
CA THR A 460 -28.13 -18.02 -1.90
C THR A 460 -26.67 -17.76 -1.54
N SER A 461 -26.36 -17.33 -0.31
CA SER A 461 -24.97 -17.13 0.13
C SER A 461 -24.19 -18.44 0.22
N LEU A 462 -24.83 -19.54 0.62
CA LEU A 462 -24.24 -20.89 0.62
C LEU A 462 -23.81 -21.32 -0.79
N GLN A 463 -24.70 -21.15 -1.78
CA GLN A 463 -24.39 -21.43 -3.18
C GLN A 463 -23.30 -20.47 -3.69
N ALA A 464 -23.40 -19.18 -3.37
CA ALA A 464 -22.40 -18.19 -3.74
C ALA A 464 -21.01 -18.52 -3.20
N HIS A 465 -20.92 -18.96 -1.95
CA HIS A 465 -19.68 -19.44 -1.34
C HIS A 465 -19.13 -20.67 -2.07
N SER A 466 -19.96 -21.69 -2.33
CA SER A 466 -19.51 -22.89 -3.03
C SER A 466 -19.00 -22.59 -4.44
N ASP A 467 -19.76 -21.84 -5.23
CA ASP A 467 -19.37 -21.43 -6.59
C ASP A 467 -18.09 -20.60 -6.58
N PHE A 468 -17.95 -19.72 -5.59
CA PHE A 468 -16.79 -18.88 -5.43
C PHE A 468 -15.52 -19.69 -5.13
N ILE A 469 -15.60 -20.62 -4.16
CA ILE A 469 -14.48 -21.52 -3.84
C ILE A 469 -14.08 -22.36 -5.06
N VAL A 470 -15.06 -22.90 -5.78
CA VAL A 470 -14.78 -23.65 -7.02
C VAL A 470 -14.06 -22.79 -8.06
N THR A 471 -14.47 -21.52 -8.22
CA THR A 471 -13.84 -20.58 -9.16
C THR A 471 -12.40 -20.26 -8.78
N LEU A 472 -12.12 -19.99 -7.50
CA LEU A 472 -10.77 -19.76 -7.01
C LEU A 472 -9.88 -20.99 -7.13
N VAL A 473 -10.40 -22.17 -6.76
CA VAL A 473 -9.66 -23.43 -6.88
C VAL A 473 -9.31 -23.70 -8.33
N ARG A 474 -10.26 -23.49 -9.25
CA ARG A 474 -10.00 -23.62 -10.68
C ARG A 474 -8.94 -22.64 -11.17
N ALA A 475 -9.02 -21.37 -10.79
CA ALA A 475 -8.01 -20.38 -11.16
C ALA A 475 -6.62 -20.75 -10.60
N ALA A 476 -6.53 -21.25 -9.37
CA ALA A 476 -5.27 -21.69 -8.78
C ALA A 476 -4.68 -22.91 -9.51
N ILE A 477 -5.54 -23.85 -9.95
CA ILE A 477 -5.16 -24.99 -10.79
C ILE A 477 -4.68 -24.50 -12.16
N ASP A 478 -5.35 -23.51 -12.74
CA ASP A 478 -5.01 -23.00 -14.07
C ASP A 478 -3.73 -22.16 -14.09
N ALA A 479 -3.46 -21.43 -13.01
CA ALA A 479 -2.21 -20.71 -12.77
C ALA A 479 -1.03 -21.63 -12.45
N PHE A 480 -1.26 -22.89 -12.11
CA PHE A 480 -0.18 -23.84 -11.90
C PHE A 480 0.49 -24.18 -13.23
N THR A 481 1.77 -23.83 -13.34
CA THR A 481 2.59 -24.09 -14.53
C THR A 481 3.34 -25.41 -14.35
N THR A 482 3.12 -26.37 -15.25
CA THR A 482 3.81 -27.66 -15.18
C THR A 482 5.33 -27.52 -15.39
N SER A 483 5.80 -26.41 -15.94
CA SER A 483 7.22 -26.07 -16.05
C SER A 483 7.95 -26.03 -14.70
N SER A 484 7.25 -25.86 -13.58
CA SER A 484 7.87 -25.99 -12.24
C SER A 484 8.30 -27.44 -11.92
N LEU A 485 7.75 -28.43 -12.63
CA LEU A 485 8.00 -29.86 -12.42
C LEU A 485 9.27 -30.36 -13.13
N THR A 486 9.95 -29.55 -13.95
CA THR A 486 11.09 -30.00 -14.79
C THR A 486 12.46 -29.47 -14.37
N ARG A 487 12.53 -28.50 -13.46
CA ARG A 487 13.77 -27.79 -13.13
C ARG A 487 14.62 -28.62 -12.16
N GLU A 488 15.49 -29.47 -12.71
CA GLU A 488 16.65 -30.18 -12.10
C GLU A 488 16.44 -31.06 -10.85
N ALA A 489 15.27 -31.03 -10.18
CA ALA A 489 14.96 -31.89 -9.04
C ALA A 489 14.20 -33.15 -9.48
N LEU A 490 14.93 -34.16 -9.97
CA LEU A 490 14.36 -35.51 -10.15
C LEU A 490 13.95 -36.09 -8.78
N SER A 491 12.64 -36.18 -8.57
CA SER A 491 11.90 -37.28 -7.91
C SER A 491 11.18 -37.08 -6.55
N ALA A 492 11.36 -36.00 -5.78
CA ALA A 492 10.56 -35.75 -4.55
C ALA A 492 9.67 -34.49 -4.65
N ASP A 493 10.28 -33.34 -4.92
CA ASP A 493 9.61 -32.03 -4.92
C ASP A 493 8.40 -31.93 -5.86
N SER A 494 8.46 -32.57 -7.03
CA SER A 494 7.36 -32.53 -8.02
C SER A 494 6.09 -33.19 -7.51
N SER A 495 6.22 -34.35 -6.86
CA SER A 495 5.07 -35.06 -6.28
C SER A 495 4.47 -34.28 -5.12
N ASP A 496 5.31 -33.62 -4.31
CA ASP A 496 4.86 -32.77 -3.21
C ASP A 496 4.09 -31.56 -3.71
N GLN A 497 4.57 -30.87 -4.75
CA GLN A 497 3.84 -29.74 -5.39
C GLN A 497 2.48 -30.18 -5.95
N MET A 498 2.42 -31.32 -6.64
CA MET A 498 1.17 -31.87 -7.14
C MET A 498 0.21 -32.23 -5.99
N MET A 499 0.74 -32.81 -4.92
CA MET A 499 -0.05 -33.17 -3.73
C MET A 499 -0.54 -31.95 -2.96
N VAL A 500 0.20 -30.84 -2.94
CA VAL A 500 -0.25 -29.58 -2.35
C VAL A 500 -1.55 -29.12 -3.00
N LEU A 501 -1.67 -29.22 -4.33
CA LEU A 501 -2.91 -28.84 -5.04
C LEU A 501 -4.06 -29.82 -4.81
N VAL A 502 -3.78 -31.13 -4.72
CA VAL A 502 -4.81 -32.12 -4.36
C VAL A 502 -5.31 -31.84 -2.95
N LYS A 503 -4.41 -31.69 -1.97
CA LYS A 503 -4.75 -31.35 -0.58
C LYS A 503 -5.55 -30.07 -0.52
N PHE A 504 -5.16 -29.05 -1.28
CA PHE A 504 -5.88 -27.79 -1.37
C PHE A 504 -7.33 -27.96 -1.88
N CYS A 505 -7.59 -28.81 -2.88
CA CYS A 505 -8.95 -29.12 -3.31
C CYS A 505 -9.79 -29.76 -2.19
N PHE A 506 -9.19 -30.62 -1.37
CA PHE A 506 -9.86 -31.25 -0.23
C PHE A 506 -10.08 -30.28 0.94
N GLU A 507 -9.07 -29.46 1.27
CA GLU A 507 -9.11 -28.44 2.33
C GLU A 507 -10.31 -27.51 2.15
N LEU A 508 -10.60 -27.12 0.90
CA LEU A 508 -11.70 -26.20 0.60
C LEU A 508 -13.01 -26.89 0.21
N GLY A 509 -13.08 -28.22 0.25
CA GLY A 509 -14.29 -28.97 -0.13
C GLY A 509 -14.65 -28.85 -1.62
N ALA A 510 -13.65 -28.66 -2.49
CA ALA A 510 -13.78 -28.52 -3.93
C ALA A 510 -13.27 -29.77 -4.67
N GLN A 511 -13.54 -30.97 -4.14
CA GLN A 511 -13.02 -32.24 -4.68
C GLN A 511 -13.44 -32.49 -6.13
N SER A 512 -14.54 -31.90 -6.59
CA SER A 512 -14.97 -31.96 -8.00
C SER A 512 -13.92 -31.37 -8.97
N GLN A 513 -13.08 -30.46 -8.50
CA GLN A 513 -12.00 -29.86 -9.30
C GLN A 513 -10.77 -30.77 -9.44
N CYS A 514 -10.66 -31.84 -8.63
CA CYS A 514 -9.58 -32.83 -8.79
C CYS A 514 -9.57 -33.42 -10.21
N LYS A 515 -10.71 -33.52 -10.89
CA LYS A 515 -10.78 -34.02 -12.28
C LYS A 515 -9.97 -33.12 -13.21
N HIS A 516 -10.20 -31.82 -13.12
CA HIS A 516 -9.51 -30.80 -13.93
C HIS A 516 -8.02 -30.75 -13.58
N LEU A 517 -7.70 -30.77 -12.28
CA LEU A 517 -6.32 -30.80 -11.79
C LEU A 517 -5.53 -32.00 -12.32
N LEU A 518 -6.07 -33.21 -12.15
CA LEU A 518 -5.39 -34.44 -12.56
C LEU A 518 -5.21 -34.52 -14.08
N LEU A 519 -6.18 -34.03 -14.86
CA LEU A 519 -6.04 -33.95 -16.31
C LEU A 519 -4.92 -32.99 -16.73
N ARG A 520 -4.67 -31.89 -16.00
CA ARG A 520 -3.54 -30.99 -16.28
C ARG A 520 -2.18 -31.60 -15.97
N PHE A 521 -2.11 -32.60 -15.09
CA PHE A 521 -0.86 -33.29 -14.79
C PHE A 521 -0.43 -34.26 -15.90
N VAL A 522 -1.37 -34.80 -16.69
CA VAL A 522 -1.07 -35.85 -17.68
C VAL A 522 -0.11 -35.38 -18.79
N PRO A 523 -0.31 -34.22 -19.46
CA PRO A 523 0.61 -33.75 -20.48
C PRO A 523 2.01 -33.45 -19.93
N PRO A 524 3.09 -33.71 -20.69
CA PRO A 524 4.43 -33.36 -20.26
C PRO A 524 4.59 -31.85 -20.18
N SER A 525 5.40 -31.41 -19.22
CA SER A 525 5.82 -30.02 -19.10
C SER A 525 6.74 -29.59 -20.23
N ALA A 526 6.76 -28.28 -20.51
CA ALA A 526 7.63 -27.69 -21.52
C ALA A 526 9.09 -28.08 -21.28
N GLY A 527 9.73 -28.69 -22.28
CA GLY A 527 11.11 -29.17 -22.21
C GLY A 527 11.30 -30.60 -21.68
N SER A 528 10.25 -31.28 -21.20
CA SER A 528 10.32 -32.68 -20.79
C SER A 528 9.79 -33.62 -21.87
N THR A 529 10.47 -34.73 -22.10
CA THR A 529 9.91 -35.80 -22.95
C THR A 529 8.76 -36.50 -22.21
N ILE A 530 7.77 -37.00 -22.96
CA ILE A 530 6.67 -37.80 -22.37
C ILE A 530 7.22 -38.93 -21.49
N ARG A 531 8.31 -39.57 -21.93
CA ARG A 531 8.97 -40.64 -21.19
C ARG A 531 9.48 -40.15 -19.82
N GLN A 532 10.25 -39.05 -19.79
CA GLN A 532 10.78 -38.48 -18.55
C GLN A 532 9.67 -38.01 -17.61
N HIS A 533 8.64 -37.35 -18.14
CA HIS A 533 7.49 -36.90 -17.36
C HIS A 533 6.75 -38.07 -16.70
N VAL A 534 6.42 -39.11 -17.49
CA VAL A 534 5.69 -40.27 -16.97
C VAL A 534 6.52 -41.04 -15.93
N SER A 535 7.80 -41.29 -16.19
CA SER A 535 8.64 -42.06 -15.26
C SER A 535 9.09 -41.28 -14.04
N GLY A 536 9.37 -39.97 -14.20
CA GLY A 536 9.96 -39.13 -13.15
C GLY A 536 8.95 -38.34 -12.33
N VAL A 537 7.74 -38.09 -12.84
CA VAL A 537 6.73 -37.25 -12.19
C VAL A 537 5.46 -38.04 -11.90
N LEU A 538 4.80 -38.61 -12.93
CA LEU A 538 3.48 -39.23 -12.76
C LEU A 538 3.52 -40.58 -12.03
N ALA A 539 4.49 -41.44 -12.36
CA ALA A 539 4.61 -42.75 -11.73
C ALA A 539 4.93 -42.67 -10.22
N PRO A 540 5.86 -41.83 -9.75
CA PRO A 540 6.10 -41.63 -8.31
C PRO A 540 4.91 -40.99 -7.57
N PHE A 541 4.13 -40.13 -8.26
CA PHE A 541 2.99 -39.45 -7.67
C PHE A 541 1.82 -40.41 -7.35
N LEU A 542 1.58 -41.44 -8.18
CA LEU A 542 0.41 -42.30 -8.05
C LEU A 542 0.31 -43.06 -6.70
N PRO A 543 1.39 -43.68 -6.16
CA PRO A 543 1.39 -44.25 -4.81
C PRO A 543 1.07 -43.22 -3.72
N ILE A 544 1.59 -41.99 -3.84
CA ILE A 544 1.39 -40.92 -2.87
C ILE A 544 -0.07 -40.46 -2.88
N LEU A 545 -0.65 -40.28 -4.08
CA LEU A 545 -2.06 -39.97 -4.26
C LEU A 545 -2.94 -41.04 -3.62
N ARG A 546 -2.69 -42.33 -3.89
CA ARG A 546 -3.46 -43.43 -3.30
C ARG A 546 -3.38 -43.42 -1.78
N HIS A 547 -2.19 -43.27 -1.22
CA HIS A 547 -2.01 -43.22 0.24
C HIS A 547 -2.82 -42.08 0.86
N TYR A 548 -2.80 -40.90 0.24
CA TYR A 548 -3.60 -39.76 0.68
C TYR A 548 -5.11 -40.02 0.59
N LEU A 549 -5.59 -40.60 -0.52
CA LEU A 549 -7.01 -40.91 -0.71
C LEU A 549 -7.52 -41.93 0.30
N LEU A 550 -6.74 -42.97 0.60
CA LEU A 550 -7.07 -43.94 1.64
C LEU A 550 -7.21 -43.28 3.02
N GLY A 551 -6.36 -42.30 3.34
CA GLY A 551 -6.49 -41.48 4.55
C GLY A 551 -7.71 -40.54 4.56
N LYS A 552 -8.47 -40.46 3.47
CA LYS A 552 -9.72 -39.70 3.32
C LYS A 552 -10.93 -40.62 3.07
N ASP A 553 -10.78 -41.92 3.32
CA ASP A 553 -11.80 -42.95 3.06
C ASP A 553 -12.28 -42.99 1.60
N LEU A 554 -11.39 -42.65 0.67
CA LEU A 554 -11.62 -42.71 -0.77
C LEU A 554 -10.75 -43.79 -1.42
N ASP A 555 -11.35 -44.52 -2.37
CA ASP A 555 -10.64 -45.52 -3.17
C ASP A 555 -10.16 -44.90 -4.49
N LEU A 556 -8.99 -45.31 -4.97
CA LEU A 556 -8.46 -44.94 -6.28
C LEU A 556 -9.40 -45.38 -7.44
N GLN A 557 -10.32 -46.31 -7.19
CA GLN A 557 -11.40 -46.71 -8.10
C GLN A 557 -12.49 -45.66 -8.30
N THR A 558 -12.55 -44.63 -7.46
CA THR A 558 -13.54 -43.54 -7.59
C THR A 558 -13.10 -42.55 -8.68
N GLU A 559 -14.06 -42.04 -9.45
CA GLU A 559 -13.77 -40.94 -10.38
C GLU A 559 -13.51 -39.65 -9.59
N PRO A 560 -12.51 -38.82 -9.99
CA PRO A 560 -11.72 -38.87 -11.23
C PRO A 560 -10.39 -39.64 -11.14
N TYR A 561 -10.08 -40.21 -9.97
CA TYR A 561 -8.77 -40.80 -9.68
C TYR A 561 -8.51 -42.08 -10.47
N LYS A 562 -9.57 -42.86 -10.74
CA LYS A 562 -9.50 -44.04 -11.59
C LYS A 562 -9.02 -43.69 -13.00
N THR A 563 -9.68 -42.73 -13.65
CA THR A 563 -9.31 -42.28 -15.00
C THR A 563 -7.85 -41.82 -15.04
N PHE A 564 -7.41 -41.04 -14.05
CA PHE A 564 -6.01 -40.60 -13.95
C PHE A 564 -5.03 -41.76 -13.78
N ALA A 565 -5.30 -42.71 -12.87
CA ALA A 565 -4.45 -43.86 -12.63
C ALA A 565 -4.29 -44.74 -13.88
N VAL A 566 -5.40 -44.96 -14.61
CA VAL A 566 -5.39 -45.67 -15.90
C VAL A 566 -4.50 -44.97 -16.90
N GLU A 567 -4.65 -43.65 -17.07
CA GLU A 567 -3.87 -42.88 -18.04
C GLU A 567 -2.36 -42.90 -17.74
N VAL A 568 -1.98 -42.75 -16.47
CA VAL A 568 -0.57 -42.83 -16.02
C VAL A 568 0.03 -44.19 -16.35
N ILE A 569 -0.67 -45.28 -16.04
CA ILE A 569 -0.16 -46.64 -16.24
C ILE A 569 -0.13 -47.01 -17.72
N LYS A 570 -1.14 -46.62 -18.49
CA LYS A 570 -1.15 -46.81 -19.95
C LYS A 570 -0.02 -46.04 -20.60
N SER A 571 0.19 -44.78 -20.20
CA SER A 571 1.31 -43.97 -20.67
C SER A 571 2.65 -44.59 -20.30
N PHE A 572 2.80 -45.16 -19.10
CA PHE A 572 4.02 -45.86 -18.70
C PHE A 572 4.26 -47.10 -19.59
N ALA A 573 3.24 -47.94 -19.78
CA ALA A 573 3.31 -49.13 -20.62
C ALA A 573 3.56 -48.80 -22.10
N ALA A 574 2.99 -47.71 -22.63
CA ALA A 574 3.15 -47.32 -24.03
C ALA A 574 4.46 -46.58 -24.30
N LYS A 575 4.88 -45.69 -23.41
CA LYS A 575 5.93 -44.68 -23.68
C LYS A 575 7.23 -44.91 -22.91
N VAL A 576 7.19 -45.62 -21.78
CA VAL A 576 8.38 -45.94 -20.97
C VAL A 576 8.83 -47.38 -21.21
N MET A 577 7.89 -48.32 -21.32
CA MET A 577 8.20 -49.72 -21.63
C MET A 577 8.55 -49.91 -23.11
N ALA A 578 9.84 -50.11 -23.40
CA ALA A 578 10.29 -50.63 -24.68
C ALA A 578 9.71 -52.04 -24.93
N GLN A 579 9.68 -52.48 -26.19
CA GLN A 579 9.40 -53.88 -26.47
C GLN A 579 10.50 -54.70 -25.79
N LYS A 580 10.11 -55.77 -25.08
CA LYS A 580 11.10 -56.68 -24.47
C LYS A 580 12.03 -57.10 -25.61
N PRO A 581 13.34 -56.75 -25.55
CA PRO A 581 14.27 -57.18 -26.59
C PRO A 581 14.17 -58.69 -26.73
N GLY A 582 14.19 -59.20 -27.96
CA GLY A 582 14.36 -60.64 -28.17
C GLY A 582 15.56 -61.10 -27.33
N GLU A 583 15.44 -62.24 -26.65
CA GLU A 583 16.50 -62.73 -25.76
C GLU A 583 17.74 -63.12 -26.58
N VAL A 584 18.56 -62.14 -26.95
CA VAL A 584 19.86 -62.36 -27.61
C VAL A 584 20.79 -63.10 -26.65
N VAL A 585 20.71 -62.78 -25.36
CA VAL A 585 21.43 -63.47 -24.29
C VAL A 585 20.48 -63.75 -23.11
N PRO A 586 20.27 -65.02 -22.72
CA PRO A 586 19.49 -65.35 -21.54
C PRO A 586 20.06 -64.71 -20.27
N VAL A 587 19.20 -64.14 -19.42
CA VAL A 587 19.59 -63.48 -18.16
C VAL A 587 20.42 -64.42 -17.27
N ALA A 588 20.10 -65.71 -17.26
CA ALA A 588 20.87 -66.73 -16.54
C ALA A 588 22.35 -66.80 -16.98
N LYS A 589 22.64 -66.59 -18.27
CA LYS A 589 24.02 -66.54 -18.79
C LYS A 589 24.74 -65.26 -18.37
N LEU A 590 24.03 -64.14 -18.28
CA LEU A 590 24.59 -62.88 -17.77
C LEU A 590 24.90 -63.00 -16.27
N GLN A 591 24.00 -63.61 -15.49
CA GLN A 591 24.21 -63.85 -14.05
C GLN A 591 25.34 -64.86 -13.78
N ALA A 592 25.53 -65.83 -14.66
CA ALA A 592 26.62 -66.80 -14.58
C ALA A 592 27.98 -66.24 -15.06
N PHE A 593 28.04 -64.97 -15.52
CA PHE A 593 29.28 -64.38 -16.02
C PHE A 593 30.38 -64.31 -14.95
N GLY A 594 31.60 -64.70 -15.34
CA GLY A 594 32.82 -64.64 -14.54
C GLY A 594 33.09 -65.89 -13.70
N CYS A 595 34.17 -65.87 -12.91
CA CYS A 595 34.62 -67.04 -12.13
C CYS A 595 33.93 -67.21 -10.75
N GLY A 596 32.76 -66.62 -10.56
CA GLY A 596 31.98 -66.75 -9.31
C GLY A 596 32.35 -65.75 -8.21
N ALA A 597 33.57 -65.82 -7.66
CA ALA A 597 33.97 -65.10 -6.44
C ALA A 597 34.88 -63.87 -6.67
N CYS A 598 35.39 -63.64 -7.89
CA CYS A 598 36.25 -62.49 -8.18
C CYS A 598 35.45 -61.17 -8.14
N PRO A 599 35.89 -60.17 -7.34
CA PRO A 599 35.23 -58.87 -7.25
C PRO A 599 35.07 -58.16 -8.61
N GLU A 600 36.10 -58.23 -9.45
CA GLU A 600 36.09 -57.58 -10.77
C GLU A 600 35.13 -58.26 -11.76
N CYS A 601 35.04 -59.59 -11.72
CA CYS A 601 34.00 -60.31 -12.45
C CYS A 601 32.60 -59.94 -11.94
N GLY A 602 32.44 -59.74 -10.62
CA GLY A 602 31.21 -59.25 -10.02
C GLY A 602 30.81 -57.86 -10.52
N MET A 603 31.76 -56.94 -10.67
CA MET A 603 31.53 -55.62 -11.24
C MET A 603 31.08 -55.70 -12.71
N LEU A 604 31.72 -56.53 -13.52
CA LEU A 604 31.31 -56.72 -14.92
C LEU A 604 29.94 -57.40 -15.04
N ARG A 605 29.62 -58.34 -14.13
CA ARG A 605 28.31 -58.96 -14.04
C ARG A 605 27.23 -57.92 -13.73
N ALA A 606 27.48 -57.03 -12.75
CA ALA A 606 26.58 -55.92 -12.45
C ALA A 606 26.45 -54.99 -13.67
N PHE A 607 27.57 -54.61 -14.30
CA PHE A 607 27.60 -53.78 -15.50
C PHE A 607 26.77 -54.36 -16.67
N PHE A 608 26.79 -55.68 -16.89
CA PHE A 608 25.95 -56.31 -17.93
C PHE A 608 24.45 -56.20 -17.66
N MET A 609 24.05 -55.98 -16.41
CA MET A 609 22.66 -55.79 -15.99
C MET A 609 22.27 -54.31 -15.89
N GLU A 610 23.25 -53.40 -15.86
CA GLU A 610 23.06 -51.95 -15.87
C GLU A 610 22.73 -51.42 -17.27
N ASP A 611 22.31 -50.16 -17.35
CA ASP A 611 22.02 -49.41 -18.59
C ASP A 611 23.22 -48.57 -19.07
N LYS A 612 24.43 -48.81 -18.56
CA LYS A 612 25.65 -48.10 -18.98
C LYS A 612 26.21 -48.71 -20.27
N PRO A 613 26.55 -47.92 -21.31
CA PRO A 613 27.07 -48.46 -22.57
C PRO A 613 28.49 -49.01 -22.42
N MET A 614 29.25 -48.45 -21.48
CA MET A 614 30.63 -48.83 -21.25
C MET A 614 31.01 -48.76 -19.77
N ILE A 615 32.02 -49.55 -19.40
CA ILE A 615 32.70 -49.47 -18.11
C ILE A 615 34.21 -49.50 -18.34
N SER A 616 34.95 -48.71 -17.58
CA SER A 616 36.41 -48.68 -17.60
C SER A 616 36.96 -49.15 -16.26
N LEU A 617 37.82 -50.17 -16.29
CA LEU A 617 38.41 -50.78 -15.10
C LEU A 617 39.94 -50.63 -15.13
N ALA A 618 40.46 -49.65 -14.39
CA ALA A 618 41.91 -49.44 -14.22
C ALA A 618 42.50 -50.50 -13.28
N ARG A 619 43.25 -51.46 -13.82
CA ARG A 619 43.74 -52.63 -13.05
C ARG A 619 45.12 -53.11 -13.55
N VAL A 620 45.87 -53.73 -12.65
CA VAL A 620 47.16 -54.36 -12.97
C VAL A 620 47.00 -55.47 -14.02
N GLN A 621 48.09 -55.82 -14.73
CA GLN A 621 48.06 -56.72 -15.89
C GLN A 621 47.45 -58.09 -15.58
N SER A 622 47.75 -58.70 -14.43
CA SER A 622 47.22 -60.01 -14.05
C SER A 622 45.70 -60.04 -13.96
N ILE A 623 45.11 -59.00 -13.35
CA ILE A 623 43.66 -58.83 -13.24
C ILE A 623 43.04 -58.55 -14.61
N ARG A 624 43.65 -57.68 -15.43
CA ARG A 624 43.15 -57.42 -16.79
C ARG A 624 43.17 -58.67 -17.66
N ALA A 625 44.26 -59.42 -17.67
CA ALA A 625 44.36 -60.68 -18.41
C ALA A 625 43.30 -61.70 -17.96
N HIS A 626 42.97 -61.73 -16.66
CA HIS A 626 41.87 -62.53 -16.13
C HIS A 626 40.51 -62.07 -16.70
N LEU A 627 40.19 -60.77 -16.64
CA LEU A 627 38.93 -60.23 -17.15
C LEU A 627 38.79 -60.40 -18.67
N GLU A 628 39.86 -60.17 -19.44
CA GLU A 628 39.89 -60.40 -20.89
C GLU A 628 39.61 -61.87 -21.24
N ARG A 629 40.12 -62.82 -20.45
CA ARG A 629 39.81 -64.25 -20.60
C ARG A 629 38.33 -64.55 -20.36
N GLN A 630 37.74 -63.97 -19.32
CA GLN A 630 36.31 -64.15 -19.00
C GLN A 630 35.42 -63.49 -20.07
N LEU A 631 35.78 -62.29 -20.52
CA LEU A 631 35.11 -61.58 -21.62
C LEU A 631 35.20 -62.32 -22.95
N GLY A 632 36.19 -63.21 -23.13
CA GLY A 632 36.27 -64.13 -24.27
C GLY A 632 34.93 -64.80 -24.60
N ALA A 633 34.22 -65.28 -23.58
CA ALA A 633 32.93 -65.95 -23.71
C ALA A 633 31.78 -65.01 -24.12
N THR A 634 31.94 -63.69 -23.97
CA THR A 634 30.90 -62.69 -24.24
C THR A 634 30.99 -62.09 -25.64
N ARG A 635 32.00 -62.44 -26.43
CA ARG A 635 32.09 -62.04 -27.85
C ARG A 635 30.88 -62.49 -28.66
N ALA A 636 30.37 -63.69 -28.37
CA ALA A 636 29.14 -64.22 -28.99
C ALA A 636 27.90 -63.35 -28.71
N TRP A 637 27.98 -62.46 -27.71
CA TRP A 637 26.92 -61.52 -27.35
C TRP A 637 27.10 -60.17 -28.01
N GLY A 638 28.20 -59.95 -28.74
CA GLY A 638 28.57 -58.66 -29.35
C GLY A 638 29.28 -57.70 -28.40
N VAL A 639 29.74 -58.17 -27.23
CA VAL A 639 30.53 -57.36 -26.29
C VAL A 639 31.96 -57.19 -26.83
N VAL A 640 32.45 -55.95 -26.82
CA VAL A 640 33.80 -55.61 -27.25
C VAL A 640 34.59 -54.97 -26.11
N TRP A 641 35.89 -55.15 -26.09
CA TRP A 641 36.77 -54.52 -25.11
C TRP A 641 38.13 -54.15 -25.68
N SER A 642 38.74 -53.13 -25.09
CA SER A 642 40.07 -52.64 -25.46
C SER A 642 40.84 -52.22 -24.21
N THR A 643 42.16 -52.29 -24.27
CA THR A 643 43.04 -51.76 -23.22
C THR A 643 43.49 -50.36 -23.62
N ILE A 644 43.16 -49.36 -22.81
CA ILE A 644 43.66 -47.98 -22.90
C ILE A 644 44.97 -47.88 -22.13
N ARG A 645 46.04 -47.42 -22.79
CA ARG A 645 47.42 -47.44 -22.27
C ARG A 645 47.94 -46.08 -21.79
N ASP A 646 47.06 -45.08 -21.71
CA ASP A 646 47.45 -43.69 -21.47
C ASP A 646 47.90 -43.40 -20.03
N ARG A 647 47.62 -44.30 -19.06
CA ARG A 647 47.99 -44.17 -17.64
C ARG A 647 48.31 -45.53 -17.02
N SER A 648 49.21 -45.57 -16.04
CA SER A 648 49.47 -46.78 -15.24
C SER A 648 48.70 -46.72 -13.90
N PRO A 649 47.95 -47.77 -13.51
CA PRO A 649 47.71 -49.00 -14.27
C PRO A 649 46.81 -48.77 -15.50
N TYR A 650 47.06 -49.50 -16.58
CA TYR A 650 46.25 -49.45 -17.81
C TYR A 650 44.78 -49.79 -17.52
N SER A 651 43.86 -49.24 -18.33
CA SER A 651 42.41 -49.40 -18.13
C SER A 651 41.80 -50.33 -19.17
N LEU A 652 41.04 -51.33 -18.72
CA LEU A 652 40.23 -52.19 -19.59
C LEU A 652 38.86 -51.53 -19.80
N GLN A 653 38.57 -51.09 -21.02
CA GLN A 653 37.28 -50.53 -21.40
C GLN A 653 36.43 -51.61 -22.05
N VAL A 654 35.25 -51.89 -21.49
CA VAL A 654 34.29 -52.88 -22.00
C VAL A 654 33.05 -52.14 -22.48
N THR A 655 32.60 -52.43 -23.71
CA THR A 655 31.45 -51.79 -24.34
C THR A 655 30.39 -52.83 -24.71
N LYS A 656 29.13 -52.57 -24.36
CA LYS A 656 27.98 -53.43 -24.69
C LYS A 656 27.38 -53.04 -26.04
N PRO A 657 26.85 -54.00 -26.80
CA PRO A 657 26.03 -53.69 -27.97
C PRO A 657 24.68 -53.11 -27.54
N GLU A 658 24.04 -52.36 -28.43
CA GLU A 658 22.73 -51.72 -28.19
C GLU A 658 21.64 -52.73 -27.80
N SER A 659 21.70 -53.95 -28.36
CA SER A 659 20.78 -55.05 -28.01
C SER A 659 20.84 -55.46 -26.53
N MET A 660 22.03 -55.41 -25.90
CA MET A 660 22.19 -55.68 -24.47
C MET A 660 21.77 -54.47 -23.61
N MET A 661 21.96 -53.25 -24.12
CA MET A 661 21.52 -52.02 -23.44
C MET A 661 19.99 -51.98 -23.28
N GLY A 662 19.27 -52.43 -24.31
CA GLY A 662 17.81 -52.54 -24.26
C GLY A 662 17.30 -53.47 -23.16
N LEU A 663 18.03 -54.54 -22.83
CA LEU A 663 17.60 -55.52 -21.83
C LEU A 663 17.70 -54.98 -20.40
N GLY A 664 18.81 -54.32 -20.06
CA GLY A 664 19.00 -53.67 -18.76
C GLY A 664 17.97 -52.55 -18.53
N LEU A 665 17.77 -51.70 -19.54
CA LEU A 665 16.78 -50.62 -19.48
C LEU A 665 15.34 -51.16 -19.37
N TRP A 666 15.01 -52.22 -20.12
CA TRP A 666 13.70 -52.88 -20.02
C TRP A 666 13.50 -53.52 -18.66
N ALA A 667 14.49 -54.20 -18.09
CA ALA A 667 14.40 -54.83 -16.77
C ALA A 667 14.17 -53.79 -15.67
N THR A 668 14.90 -52.67 -15.71
CA THR A 668 14.71 -51.53 -14.80
C THR A 668 13.30 -50.95 -14.93
N ASN A 669 12.85 -50.66 -16.15
CA ASN A 669 11.50 -50.12 -16.39
C ASN A 669 10.41 -51.12 -16.01
N SER A 670 10.62 -52.42 -16.24
CA SER A 670 9.71 -53.50 -15.84
C SER A 670 9.56 -53.53 -14.33
N GLN A 671 10.66 -53.44 -13.58
CA GLN A 671 10.61 -53.43 -12.12
C GLN A 671 9.87 -52.18 -11.60
N THR A 672 10.13 -51.01 -12.18
CA THR A 672 9.38 -49.79 -11.88
C THR A 672 7.90 -49.94 -12.23
N GLY A 673 7.58 -50.51 -13.38
CA GLY A 673 6.21 -50.79 -13.82
C GLY A 673 5.48 -51.76 -12.90
N LYS A 674 6.16 -52.81 -12.40
CA LYS A 674 5.60 -53.74 -11.40
C LYS A 674 5.30 -53.03 -10.09
N LYS A 675 6.22 -52.21 -9.59
CA LYS A 675 5.99 -51.39 -8.39
C LYS A 675 4.80 -50.45 -8.60
N LEU A 676 4.71 -49.81 -9.76
CA LEU A 676 3.61 -48.93 -10.13
C LEU A 676 2.27 -49.68 -10.20
N LEU A 677 2.23 -50.86 -10.82
CA LEU A 677 1.02 -51.68 -10.91
C LEU A 677 0.56 -52.17 -9.53
N ASN A 678 1.50 -52.62 -8.69
CA ASN A 678 1.23 -53.01 -7.31
C ASN A 678 0.74 -51.83 -6.47
N SER A 679 1.13 -50.60 -6.82
CA SER A 679 0.61 -49.39 -6.17
C SER A 679 -0.88 -49.17 -6.40
N LEU A 680 -1.53 -49.84 -7.37
CA LEU A 680 -2.99 -49.83 -7.51
C LEU A 680 -3.72 -50.74 -6.50
N GLY A 681 -3.03 -51.75 -5.95
CA GLY A 681 -3.62 -52.77 -5.10
C GLY A 681 -3.37 -54.18 -5.64
N GLY A 682 -4.12 -55.16 -5.15
CA GLY A 682 -4.05 -56.55 -5.61
C GLY A 682 -4.60 -56.72 -7.04
N GLN A 683 -4.39 -57.90 -7.61
CA GLN A 683 -4.76 -58.21 -9.00
C GLN A 683 -6.22 -57.89 -9.33
N ALA A 684 -7.17 -58.24 -8.46
CA ALA A 684 -8.59 -57.94 -8.66
C ALA A 684 -8.86 -56.42 -8.74
N THR A 685 -8.20 -55.62 -7.91
CA THR A 685 -8.29 -54.15 -7.93
C THR A 685 -7.66 -53.58 -9.20
N GLN A 686 -6.50 -54.10 -9.60
CA GLN A 686 -5.82 -53.70 -10.84
C GLN A 686 -6.72 -53.94 -12.06
N MET A 687 -7.37 -55.11 -12.15
CA MET A 687 -8.30 -55.44 -13.24
C MET A 687 -9.52 -54.51 -13.26
N ARG A 688 -10.05 -54.13 -12.10
CA ARG A 688 -11.21 -53.22 -12.00
C ARG A 688 -10.86 -51.77 -12.36
N ILE A 689 -9.66 -51.31 -12.00
CA ILE A 689 -9.16 -49.98 -12.35
C ILE A 689 -8.86 -49.92 -13.85
N LEU A 690 -8.04 -50.84 -14.36
CA LEU A 690 -7.56 -50.84 -15.75
C LEU A 690 -8.58 -51.37 -16.77
N GLY A 691 -9.59 -52.12 -16.33
CA GLY A 691 -10.64 -52.64 -17.20
C GLY A 691 -10.07 -53.46 -18.37
N ALA A 692 -10.49 -53.12 -19.59
CA ALA A 692 -10.05 -53.79 -20.82
C ALA A 692 -8.55 -53.65 -21.09
N ASP A 693 -7.89 -52.60 -20.58
CA ASP A 693 -6.47 -52.35 -20.80
C ASP A 693 -5.55 -53.24 -19.93
N TYR A 694 -6.09 -53.93 -18.92
CA TYR A 694 -5.31 -54.71 -17.94
C TYR A 694 -4.38 -55.73 -18.61
N ALA A 695 -4.92 -56.57 -19.50
CA ALA A 695 -4.15 -57.65 -20.12
C ALA A 695 -2.97 -57.13 -20.94
N TRP A 696 -3.19 -56.04 -21.70
CA TRP A 696 -2.16 -55.39 -22.51
C TRP A 696 -1.07 -54.73 -21.63
N VAL A 697 -1.47 -53.94 -20.62
CA VAL A 697 -0.54 -53.32 -19.67
C VAL A 697 0.29 -54.38 -18.95
N HIS A 698 -0.37 -55.41 -18.43
CA HIS A 698 0.29 -56.49 -17.70
C HIS A 698 1.29 -57.24 -18.60
N ALA A 699 0.89 -57.63 -19.82
CA ALA A 699 1.80 -58.28 -20.76
C ALA A 699 3.03 -57.40 -21.08
N ARG A 700 2.83 -56.09 -21.26
CA ARG A 700 3.91 -55.14 -21.56
C ARG A 700 4.89 -54.95 -20.41
N ILE A 701 4.40 -54.88 -19.17
CA ILE A 701 5.22 -54.70 -17.97
C ILE A 701 5.97 -55.99 -17.61
N TYR A 702 5.31 -57.15 -17.69
CA TYR A 702 5.89 -58.44 -17.31
C TYR A 702 6.65 -59.14 -18.46
N GLY A 703 6.53 -58.65 -19.69
CA GLY A 703 7.23 -59.21 -20.85
C GLY A 703 6.66 -60.54 -21.32
N ALA A 704 5.35 -60.76 -21.12
CA ALA A 704 4.67 -61.97 -21.58
C ALA A 704 4.43 -61.86 -23.10
N SER A 705 4.96 -62.82 -23.86
CA SER A 705 4.90 -62.79 -25.33
C SER A 705 3.49 -62.93 -25.92
N ASN A 706 2.48 -63.30 -25.11
CA ASN A 706 1.10 -63.49 -25.55
C ASN A 706 0.10 -62.68 -24.70
N ALA A 707 -0.16 -61.44 -25.10
CA ALA A 707 -1.26 -60.65 -24.52
C ALA A 707 -2.65 -61.31 -24.72
N ASN A 708 -2.80 -62.13 -25.76
CA ASN A 708 -4.04 -62.83 -26.10
C ASN A 708 -4.37 -64.02 -25.19
N ALA A 709 -3.43 -64.54 -24.40
CA ALA A 709 -3.66 -65.71 -23.53
C ALA A 709 -4.42 -65.37 -22.22
N LEU A 710 -4.43 -64.09 -21.81
CA LEU A 710 -5.11 -63.63 -20.58
C LEU A 710 -6.56 -63.18 -20.82
N ALA A 711 -6.98 -62.98 -22.08
CA ALA A 711 -8.33 -62.55 -22.45
C ALA A 711 -9.46 -63.58 -22.17
N PRO A 712 -9.25 -64.91 -22.26
CA PRO A 712 -10.35 -65.88 -22.10
C PRO A 712 -10.93 -65.95 -20.67
N ALA A 713 -10.13 -65.66 -19.64
CA ALA A 713 -10.56 -65.77 -18.24
C ALA A 713 -11.53 -64.65 -17.80
N LEU A 714 -11.57 -63.52 -18.51
CA LEU A 714 -12.40 -62.36 -18.18
C LEU A 714 -13.88 -62.50 -18.55
N ARG A 715 -14.27 -63.54 -19.31
CA ARG A 715 -15.67 -63.77 -19.72
C ARG A 715 -16.49 -64.62 -18.75
N MET A 716 -15.89 -65.27 -17.75
CA MET A 716 -16.62 -66.24 -16.89
C MET A 716 -17.33 -65.67 -15.66
N ASN A 717 -17.25 -64.35 -15.39
CA ASN A 717 -17.94 -63.71 -14.25
C ASN A 717 -18.96 -62.65 -14.69
N ALA A 718 -19.66 -62.86 -15.81
CA ALA A 718 -20.92 -62.17 -16.07
C ALA A 718 -22.06 -62.96 -15.38
N PRO A 719 -22.90 -62.34 -14.54
CA PRO A 719 -24.08 -63.01 -14.01
C PRO A 719 -25.02 -63.37 -15.18
N MET A 720 -25.47 -64.62 -15.21
CA MET A 720 -26.45 -65.15 -16.16
C MET A 720 -27.71 -64.25 -16.23
N PRO A 721 -28.31 -64.07 -17.42
CA PRO A 721 -29.66 -63.53 -17.52
C PRO A 721 -30.66 -64.58 -17.02
N LEU A 722 -31.31 -64.30 -15.88
CA LEU A 722 -32.45 -65.09 -15.42
C LEU A 722 -33.62 -64.89 -16.38
N ALA A 723 -34.01 -65.98 -17.02
CA ALA A 723 -35.12 -66.07 -17.95
C ALA A 723 -36.45 -65.73 -17.28
N ASN A 724 -37.25 -64.97 -18.02
CA ASN A 724 -38.67 -64.74 -17.78
C ASN A 724 -39.41 -66.05 -17.49
N THR A 725 -40.06 -66.11 -16.33
CA THR A 725 -41.20 -66.99 -16.11
C THR A 725 -42.39 -66.12 -15.70
N THR A 726 -43.24 -65.83 -16.67
CA THR A 726 -44.57 -65.27 -16.48
C THR A 726 -45.42 -66.23 -15.65
N ARG A 727 -45.86 -65.79 -14.46
CA ARG A 727 -47.09 -66.32 -13.85
C ARG A 727 -47.87 -65.20 -13.16
N SER A 728 -49.14 -65.19 -13.53
CA SER A 728 -50.17 -64.19 -13.27
C SER A 728 -50.81 -64.33 -11.88
N LEU A 729 -51.51 -63.25 -11.48
CA LEU A 729 -52.56 -63.13 -10.46
C LEU A 729 -52.17 -63.02 -8.97
N ASN A 730 -52.26 -61.78 -8.46
CA ASN A 730 -53.27 -61.30 -7.48
C ASN A 730 -52.72 -60.27 -6.48
N ALA A 731 -53.36 -59.11 -6.48
CA ALA A 731 -53.43 -58.13 -5.38
C ALA A 731 -53.97 -58.83 -4.09
N PRO A 732 -53.82 -58.30 -2.84
CA PRO A 732 -54.09 -56.88 -2.54
C PRO A 732 -53.41 -56.24 -1.31
N LYS A 733 -53.77 -54.95 -1.13
CA LYS A 733 -53.95 -54.17 0.12
C LYS A 733 -52.75 -53.49 0.81
N ARG A 734 -52.82 -52.15 0.76
CA ARG A 734 -52.43 -51.15 1.78
C ARG A 734 -52.71 -51.59 3.22
N PRO A 735 -51.96 -51.06 4.20
CA PRO A 735 -52.45 -49.90 4.99
C PRO A 735 -51.37 -48.80 5.06
N ALA A 736 -51.62 -47.49 5.03
CA ALA A 736 -52.52 -46.64 5.82
C ALA A 736 -52.23 -46.70 7.33
N VAL A 737 -51.31 -45.88 7.83
CA VAL A 737 -51.40 -45.32 9.18
C VAL A 737 -50.94 -43.87 9.15
N ALA A 738 -51.86 -42.98 9.50
CA ALA A 738 -51.61 -41.59 9.82
C ALA A 738 -51.83 -41.37 11.33
N ALA A 739 -51.04 -40.45 11.85
CA ALA A 739 -51.39 -39.44 12.86
C ALA A 739 -51.31 -39.75 14.37
N LEU A 740 -50.86 -38.68 15.06
CA LEU A 740 -51.11 -38.23 16.45
C LEU A 740 -50.22 -38.88 17.54
N SER A 741 -49.59 -38.17 18.48
CA SER A 741 -49.89 -36.87 19.09
C SER A 741 -48.67 -36.20 19.73
N ALA A 742 -48.82 -34.90 19.98
CA ALA A 742 -48.00 -33.99 20.76
C ALA A 742 -47.74 -34.41 22.21
N VAL A 743 -46.59 -34.00 22.77
CA VAL A 743 -46.43 -33.68 24.20
C VAL A 743 -45.48 -32.48 24.35
N LEU A 744 -45.99 -31.50 25.10
CA LEU A 744 -45.34 -30.31 25.66
C LEU A 744 -44.15 -30.64 26.57
N VAL A 745 -43.08 -29.83 26.54
CA VAL A 745 -42.43 -29.33 27.76
C VAL A 745 -41.94 -27.89 27.56
N LYS A 746 -42.45 -27.02 28.43
CA LYS A 746 -42.08 -25.63 28.70
C LYS A 746 -41.33 -25.62 30.04
N LYS A 747 -40.37 -24.68 30.23
CA LYS A 747 -39.64 -24.22 31.46
C LYS A 747 -38.13 -24.53 31.43
N ALA A 748 -37.21 -23.65 31.85
CA ALA A 748 -37.33 -22.39 32.60
C ALA A 748 -36.12 -21.45 32.37
N ARG A 749 -36.37 -20.15 32.60
CA ARG A 749 -35.40 -19.12 33.00
C ARG A 749 -34.78 -19.49 34.36
N THR A 750 -33.50 -19.15 34.60
CA THR A 750 -33.02 -18.09 35.53
C THR A 750 -31.53 -18.28 35.85
N SER A 751 -30.70 -17.32 35.45
CA SER A 751 -29.71 -16.58 36.27
C SER A 751 -28.89 -15.69 35.34
#